data_AF-A0A1C5UHR4-F1
#
_entry.id   AF-A0A1C5UHR4-F1
#
_cell.length_a   1.000
_cell.length_b   1.000
_cell.length_c   1.000
_cell.angle_alpha   90.00
_cell.angle_beta   90.00
_cell.angle_gamma   90.00
#
_symmetry.space_group_name_H-M   'P 1'
#
loop_
_entity.id
_entity.type
_entity.pdbx_description
1 polymer ?
#
loop_
_entity_poly.entity_id
_entity_poly.type
_entity_poly.pdbx_seq_one_letter_code
_entity_poly.pdbx_strand_id
1 'polypeptide(L)'
;MKRYHKRFLALCLSASMLVSPLSYTRAYASEETSITENSSQNETVAESENKSESQSPAAEEAGNASSQEKENASNNNSNTADAEKSGSVAVQQESQQTAETGQVQSEASDGENVVVQTANAPTVTSNTVQVVKEDGNVFAMFKITTSTVKKNGELYDVSFTTSSNSYDKIYLGSKNDEAKEPVIRRSADGTNTFTFKVDASKVGKVQSVVLGKPDGSWYTKADLWIYIPEETVTEPGTNPTPTPTPTAADGTYSIEVETGAAMFKVVDCKLTVKNGLMSAVITLSGTGYDYLYMGTGADAEKADRKLWVPYVVDANGKYTYTIPVEALDKEIAVASHSIKKNQWYARTLTFKYDTLQKISDDSNTNPSNPSTPSKPSDNNGNSGASKPNDGKADNESKWEADTSGSTSAVNSSTTLVDGVYTPDRFSWSGGTGKVKISCDKVTITNGQAFATLVFDSDHYQYVKTNGKTYYTTKGGGMATVVIPVALNENNTILAMTDKMSVAHEIAYTIFIYLAAAGNGKGAGTVQNKTLDDKAPEIMGLNYESETKLEHAEYFKIYHYDKGITLLEVDVTKDTIRDPKKKDSDNKDTDTNKDTDTNEDSNKSEKTSKDQTSEAADSAEGGEAVVGEAEQAAELYKGNVIKYLLVPENTVIPVGLSEDMIVVQMPTDQAYVSDNEILKQMEEMDLLDQVAAVGMKKKNCEVSDIADKMSKKKDEKQAEVIYGGKERDPKYRDLVKQEVNLALVSSNLLPAEDKTTKKGKTITEEDQIEQWEKITEKYALLGIPMIVDRSEDEKDDLAKAEWIKVYGVIFGCEDQANALYNKAVQQAGEK
;
A
#
# COMPACT_ATOMS: atom_id res chain seq x y z
N MET A 1 40.80 -47.53 0.74
CA MET A 1 40.66 -47.41 -0.74
C MET A 1 39.23 -46.98 -1.07
N LYS A 2 39.04 -45.95 -1.92
CA LYS A 2 37.76 -45.55 -2.58
C LYS A 2 36.60 -45.15 -1.64
N ARG A 3 35.69 -44.20 -1.94
CA ARG A 3 35.67 -43.02 -2.86
C ARG A 3 34.48 -42.14 -2.37
N TYR A 4 34.65 -40.80 -2.34
CA TYR A 4 33.68 -39.73 -2.72
C TYR A 4 32.17 -39.81 -2.26
N HIS A 5 31.49 -38.75 -1.79
CA HIS A 5 31.85 -37.32 -1.65
C HIS A 5 30.93 -36.55 -0.67
N LYS A 6 31.12 -35.22 -0.56
CA LYS A 6 30.42 -34.28 0.34
C LYS A 6 28.92 -34.10 0.05
N ARG A 7 28.13 -33.81 1.09
CA ARG A 7 27.20 -32.64 1.16
C ARG A 7 26.93 -32.28 2.64
N PHE A 8 26.49 -31.04 2.88
CA PHE A 8 26.62 -30.37 4.19
C PHE A 8 25.34 -29.61 4.58
N LEU A 9 25.25 -29.33 5.88
CA LEU A 9 24.21 -28.61 6.63
C LEU A 9 23.48 -27.46 5.91
N ALA A 10 22.15 -27.44 5.97
CA ALA A 10 21.31 -26.24 5.96
C ALA A 10 19.90 -26.55 6.52
N LEU A 11 19.41 -25.73 7.46
CA LEU A 11 18.04 -25.78 8.01
C LEU A 11 17.67 -24.36 8.42
N CYS A 12 16.66 -23.76 7.77
CA CYS A 12 16.19 -22.41 8.06
C CYS A 12 14.76 -22.16 7.54
N LEU A 13 14.21 -21.01 7.95
CA LEU A 13 12.82 -20.56 7.82
C LEU A 13 12.26 -20.58 6.39
N SER A 14 10.94 -20.72 6.28
CA SER A 14 10.16 -20.22 5.14
C SER A 14 8.83 -19.66 5.64
N ALA A 15 8.69 -18.33 5.59
CA ALA A 15 7.50 -17.54 5.89
C ALA A 15 7.61 -16.22 5.08
N SER A 16 6.48 -15.53 4.91
CA SER A 16 6.32 -14.21 4.27
C SER A 16 6.92 -14.01 2.87
N MET A 17 6.06 -13.86 1.86
CA MET A 17 6.06 -12.74 0.90
C MET A 17 4.91 -12.89 -0.10
N LEU A 18 4.03 -11.89 -0.18
CA LEU A 18 3.29 -11.46 -1.39
C LEU A 18 2.41 -10.25 -1.04
N VAL A 19 3.03 -9.07 -1.07
CA VAL A 19 2.38 -7.76 -1.26
C VAL A 19 3.16 -7.11 -2.41
N SER A 20 2.46 -6.47 -3.35
CA SER A 20 3.08 -5.90 -4.55
C SER A 20 3.50 -4.44 -4.30
N PRO A 21 4.79 -4.10 -4.31
CA PRO A 21 5.22 -2.70 -4.33
C PRO A 21 5.05 -2.10 -5.73
N LEU A 22 5.00 -0.77 -5.80
CA LEU A 22 5.21 -0.01 -7.04
C LEU A 22 6.55 -0.41 -7.67
N SER A 23 6.54 -0.72 -8.97
CA SER A 23 7.57 -1.54 -9.60
C SER A 23 8.78 -0.74 -10.12
N TYR A 24 9.57 -0.15 -9.21
CA TYR A 24 10.87 0.44 -9.52
C TYR A 24 11.89 -0.60 -10.01
N THR A 25 11.97 -0.81 -11.33
CA THR A 25 12.93 -1.73 -11.95
C THR A 25 14.35 -1.18 -11.95
N ARG A 26 15.12 -1.50 -10.90
CA ARG A 26 16.58 -1.21 -10.85
C ARG A 26 17.35 -1.98 -11.92
N ALA A 27 17.68 -1.30 -13.02
CA ALA A 27 18.57 -1.83 -14.04
C ALA A 27 20.04 -1.83 -13.55
N TYR A 28 20.59 -3.02 -13.28
CA TYR A 28 22.03 -3.19 -13.09
C TYR A 28 22.70 -3.33 -14.47
N ALA A 29 23.50 -2.33 -14.85
CA ALA A 29 24.38 -2.45 -16.01
C ALA A 29 25.60 -3.32 -15.65
N SER A 30 25.73 -4.48 -16.30
CA SER A 30 26.94 -5.31 -16.30
C SER A 30 27.55 -5.30 -17.69
N GLU A 31 28.67 -4.60 -17.86
CA GLU A 31 29.41 -4.58 -19.12
C GLU A 31 30.18 -5.91 -19.33
N GLU A 32 29.76 -6.70 -20.31
CA GLU A 32 30.58 -7.78 -20.88
C GLU A 32 30.83 -7.54 -22.38
N THR A 33 31.89 -6.79 -22.70
CA THR A 33 32.41 -6.71 -24.07
C THR A 33 33.26 -7.94 -24.38
N SER A 34 32.66 -8.93 -25.06
CA SER A 34 33.38 -10.09 -25.57
C SER A 34 34.10 -9.77 -26.88
N ILE A 35 35.41 -10.06 -26.94
CA ILE A 35 36.21 -10.08 -28.17
C ILE A 35 36.87 -11.47 -28.29
N THR A 36 37.08 -11.91 -29.53
CA THR A 36 37.06 -13.31 -29.96
C THR A 36 38.36 -14.10 -29.85
N GLU A 37 38.21 -15.33 -29.35
CA GLU A 37 38.78 -16.59 -29.84
C GLU A 37 40.27 -16.97 -29.74
N ASN A 38 40.44 -18.27 -29.41
CA ASN A 38 41.44 -19.23 -29.88
C ASN A 38 42.95 -19.09 -29.54
N SER A 39 43.31 -19.70 -28.40
CA SER A 39 44.12 -20.94 -28.33
C SER A 39 45.41 -21.06 -29.16
N SER A 40 46.55 -21.30 -28.49
CA SER A 40 47.16 -22.65 -28.38
C SER A 40 48.58 -22.67 -27.74
N GLN A 41 49.08 -23.90 -27.45
CA GLN A 41 50.48 -24.28 -27.15
C GLN A 41 51.15 -23.84 -25.82
N ASN A 42 50.92 -24.63 -24.77
CA ASN A 42 51.87 -25.57 -24.12
C ASN A 42 53.40 -25.28 -24.06
N GLU A 43 54.04 -25.81 -22.99
CA GLU A 43 55.49 -26.00 -22.75
C GLU A 43 56.38 -24.74 -22.58
N THR A 44 57.41 -24.69 -21.73
CA THR A 44 58.06 -25.63 -20.77
C THR A 44 58.01 -25.02 -19.34
N VAL A 45 58.69 -25.40 -18.24
CA VAL A 45 59.86 -26.26 -17.92
C VAL A 45 59.67 -26.96 -16.54
N ALA A 46 60.74 -27.39 -15.86
CA ALA A 46 60.73 -27.95 -14.50
C ALA A 46 62.01 -27.53 -13.71
N GLU A 47 62.42 -28.32 -12.71
CA GLU A 47 63.57 -28.15 -11.79
C GLU A 47 63.43 -27.08 -10.67
N SER A 48 64.19 -27.15 -9.57
CA SER A 48 64.14 -28.11 -8.44
C SER A 48 65.28 -27.80 -7.45
N GLU A 49 65.07 -27.99 -6.14
CA GLU A 49 66.13 -28.05 -5.09
C GLU A 49 66.93 -26.74 -4.82
N ASN A 50 67.55 -26.45 -3.65
CA ASN A 50 67.41 -26.93 -2.25
C ASN A 50 68.06 -25.89 -1.26
N LYS A 51 68.13 -26.23 0.04
CA LYS A 51 68.92 -25.66 1.18
C LYS A 51 70.39 -25.25 0.88
N SER A 52 71.15 -24.53 1.73
CA SER A 52 71.07 -24.16 3.18
C SER A 52 71.99 -22.94 3.51
N GLU A 53 72.23 -22.47 4.75
CA GLU A 53 71.73 -22.81 6.12
C GLU A 53 71.07 -21.54 6.77
N SER A 54 71.31 -20.95 7.96
CA SER A 54 72.16 -21.11 9.19
C SER A 54 71.45 -20.35 10.35
N GLN A 55 71.71 -20.46 11.68
CA GLN A 55 72.63 -21.28 12.50
C GLN A 55 72.05 -21.48 13.95
N SER A 56 72.80 -21.17 15.01
CA SER A 56 72.48 -21.27 16.47
C SER A 56 73.60 -20.58 17.30
N PRO A 57 73.54 -20.35 18.66
CA PRO A 57 72.75 -21.10 19.67
C PRO A 57 72.17 -20.32 20.90
N ALA A 58 71.42 -21.05 21.74
CA ALA A 58 71.19 -20.89 23.21
C ALA A 58 70.36 -19.66 23.73
N ALA A 59 69.73 -19.69 24.92
CA ALA A 59 69.72 -20.67 26.03
C ALA A 59 68.37 -20.72 26.81
N GLU A 60 68.16 -21.80 27.59
CA GLU A 60 67.40 -21.95 28.88
C GLU A 60 65.90 -21.52 28.97
N GLU A 61 64.96 -22.43 29.28
CA GLU A 61 64.53 -22.99 30.60
C GLU A 61 63.69 -22.03 31.48
N ALA A 62 62.66 -22.42 32.26
CA ALA A 62 61.81 -23.62 32.37
C ALA A 62 60.55 -23.23 33.22
N GLY A 63 59.42 -23.96 33.31
CA GLY A 63 58.98 -25.20 32.64
C GLY A 63 57.59 -25.67 33.14
N ASN A 64 57.17 -26.87 32.68
CA ASN A 64 56.35 -27.89 33.38
C ASN A 64 54.87 -27.56 33.78
N ALA A 65 53.82 -28.10 33.14
CA ALA A 65 53.24 -29.48 33.20
C ALA A 65 52.43 -29.79 34.49
N SER A 66 51.41 -30.67 34.56
CA SER A 66 50.77 -31.59 33.58
C SER A 66 49.29 -31.84 33.93
N SER A 67 48.58 -32.60 33.07
CA SER A 67 47.17 -33.01 33.16
C SER A 67 46.88 -34.21 34.10
N GLN A 68 45.58 -34.52 34.28
CA GLN A 68 44.97 -35.77 34.81
C GLN A 68 45.08 -35.97 36.35
N GLU A 69 44.20 -36.75 37.02
CA GLU A 69 43.15 -37.67 36.51
C GLU A 69 41.85 -37.65 37.36
N LYS A 70 40.88 -38.54 37.05
CA LYS A 70 39.67 -38.79 37.84
C LYS A 70 39.97 -39.68 39.05
N GLU A 71 39.20 -39.51 40.13
CA GLU A 71 38.77 -40.66 40.95
C GLU A 71 37.33 -40.45 41.45
N ASN A 72 36.67 -41.53 41.88
CA ASN A 72 35.23 -41.56 42.17
C ASN A 72 34.89 -42.68 43.17
N ALA A 73 34.46 -42.34 44.39
CA ALA A 73 34.01 -43.32 45.38
C ALA A 73 32.91 -42.78 46.33
N SER A 74 31.77 -43.47 46.26
CA SER A 74 30.59 -43.51 47.12
C SER A 74 30.67 -43.03 48.58
N ASN A 75 29.53 -42.49 49.07
CA ASN A 75 28.73 -43.23 50.05
C ASN A 75 27.25 -42.79 50.14
N ASN A 76 26.35 -43.78 49.97
CA ASN A 76 25.10 -44.09 50.70
C ASN A 76 24.08 -43.00 51.13
N ASN A 77 22.76 -43.25 51.16
CA ASN A 77 21.90 -44.28 50.54
C ASN A 77 20.40 -43.87 50.62
N SER A 78 19.51 -44.66 50.00
CA SER A 78 18.03 -44.70 49.89
C SER A 78 17.18 -44.38 51.16
N ASN A 79 15.82 -44.24 51.15
CA ASN A 79 14.71 -44.76 50.30
C ASN A 79 13.72 -43.63 49.88
N THR A 80 12.85 -43.68 48.84
CA THR A 80 11.77 -44.64 48.42
C THR A 80 10.64 -44.87 49.45
N ALA A 81 9.33 -44.93 49.12
CA ALA A 81 8.60 -44.75 47.83
C ALA A 81 7.08 -44.43 48.03
N ASP A 82 6.42 -44.06 46.93
CA ASP A 82 5.03 -44.36 46.50
C ASP A 82 3.73 -43.91 47.23
N ALA A 83 2.68 -43.82 46.38
CA ALA A 83 1.24 -43.99 46.60
C ALA A 83 0.33 -42.80 46.98
N GLU A 84 -0.96 -42.94 46.62
CA GLU A 84 -2.01 -41.91 46.59
C GLU A 84 -2.97 -41.94 47.81
N LYS A 85 -3.82 -40.90 47.91
CA LYS A 85 -5.31 -40.97 48.09
C LYS A 85 -5.97 -40.49 49.41
N SER A 86 -6.59 -39.29 49.31
CA SER A 86 -7.93 -38.91 49.84
C SER A 86 -8.23 -38.80 51.37
N GLY A 87 -8.70 -37.59 51.79
CA GLY A 87 -9.99 -37.46 52.51
C GLY A 87 -10.08 -36.60 53.80
N SER A 88 -11.16 -35.79 53.91
CA SER A 88 -11.73 -35.08 55.11
C SER A 88 -10.86 -34.05 55.87
N VAL A 89 -11.27 -32.84 56.36
CA VAL A 89 -12.53 -32.07 56.62
C VAL A 89 -12.92 -31.91 58.12
N ALA A 90 -12.80 -30.67 58.66
CA ALA A 90 -13.52 -29.98 59.78
C ALA A 90 -12.84 -28.60 60.06
N VAL A 91 -13.44 -27.41 60.33
CA VAL A 91 -14.67 -26.93 61.05
C VAL A 91 -14.46 -26.85 62.59
N GLN A 92 -14.80 -25.78 63.35
CA GLN A 92 -15.52 -24.48 63.17
C GLN A 92 -14.53 -23.25 63.31
N GLN A 93 -14.80 -21.92 63.46
CA GLN A 93 -15.85 -21.02 64.05
C GLN A 93 -15.95 -20.99 65.60
N GLU A 94 -16.45 -19.96 66.32
CA GLU A 94 -17.25 -18.74 66.03
C GLU A 94 -16.68 -17.49 66.84
N SER A 95 -17.31 -16.41 67.36
CA SER A 95 -18.73 -16.04 67.65
C SER A 95 -19.11 -14.53 67.50
N GLN A 96 -19.45 -13.82 68.59
CA GLN A 96 -20.56 -12.82 68.70
C GLN A 96 -20.24 -11.60 69.63
N GLN A 97 -21.06 -10.55 69.84
CA GLN A 97 -22.48 -10.21 69.47
C GLN A 97 -22.56 -8.70 69.02
N THR A 98 -23.54 -7.78 69.19
CA THR A 98 -24.86 -7.52 69.89
C THR A 98 -25.57 -6.39 69.07
N ALA A 99 -26.89 -6.17 68.95
CA ALA A 99 -28.02 -5.86 69.88
C ALA A 99 -27.98 -4.45 70.55
N GLU A 100 -29.04 -3.62 70.64
CA GLU A 100 -30.46 -3.56 70.13
C GLU A 100 -30.99 -2.12 70.42
N THR A 101 -32.15 -1.54 70.04
CA THR A 101 -33.44 -1.82 69.34
C THR A 101 -33.95 -0.48 68.72
N GLY A 102 -35.07 -0.31 67.98
CA GLY A 102 -36.07 -1.24 67.39
C GLY A 102 -37.38 -0.53 66.97
N GLN A 103 -38.13 -1.14 66.02
CA GLN A 103 -39.56 -0.88 65.62
C GLN A 103 -39.93 0.51 65.01
N VAL A 104 -40.88 0.68 64.06
CA VAL A 104 -41.58 -0.15 63.02
C VAL A 104 -42.44 0.87 62.21
N GLN A 105 -42.82 0.80 60.92
CA GLN A 105 -42.80 -0.16 59.80
C GLN A 105 -42.43 0.65 58.50
N SER A 106 -42.68 0.35 57.20
CA SER A 106 -43.32 -0.74 56.42
C SER A 106 -42.94 -0.65 54.93
N GLU A 107 -42.92 -1.81 54.26
CA GLU A 107 -43.32 -2.06 52.84
C GLU A 107 -42.97 -1.00 51.76
N ALA A 108 -41.77 -1.12 51.17
CA ALA A 108 -41.57 -1.71 49.84
C ALA A 108 -40.12 -1.43 49.35
N SER A 109 -39.29 -2.46 49.25
CA SER A 109 -37.88 -2.32 48.86
C SER A 109 -37.46 -3.41 47.89
N ASP A 110 -37.17 -3.05 46.65
CA ASP A 110 -36.46 -3.93 45.71
C ASP A 110 -35.01 -4.15 46.17
N GLY A 111 -34.52 -5.38 45.97
CA GLY A 111 -33.25 -5.82 46.53
C GLY A 111 -32.03 -5.24 45.80
N GLU A 112 -31.34 -4.32 46.46
CA GLU A 112 -30.02 -3.81 46.07
C GLU A 112 -29.02 -4.97 45.89
N ASN A 113 -28.61 -5.23 44.66
CA ASN A 113 -27.75 -6.39 44.34
C ASN A 113 -26.27 -6.05 44.53
N VAL A 114 -25.61 -6.72 45.47
CA VAL A 114 -24.27 -6.39 45.95
C VAL A 114 -23.22 -6.55 44.86
N VAL A 115 -22.56 -5.45 44.50
CA VAL A 115 -21.44 -5.46 43.55
C VAL A 115 -20.18 -6.02 44.22
N VAL A 116 -19.96 -7.32 44.07
CA VAL A 116 -18.68 -7.96 44.40
C VAL A 116 -17.64 -7.47 43.37
N GLN A 117 -16.65 -6.70 43.84
CA GLN A 117 -15.50 -6.31 43.01
C GLN A 117 -14.61 -7.51 42.73
N THR A 118 -14.49 -7.91 41.46
CA THR A 118 -13.49 -8.88 41.02
C THR A 118 -12.16 -8.17 40.77
N ALA A 119 -11.09 -8.59 41.47
CA ALA A 119 -9.73 -8.18 41.13
C ALA A 119 -9.34 -8.68 39.72
N ASN A 120 -8.36 -8.01 39.10
CA ASN A 120 -7.78 -8.35 37.80
C ASN A 120 -8.73 -8.27 36.59
N ALA A 121 -9.74 -7.39 36.60
CA ALA A 121 -10.45 -7.04 35.38
C ALA A 121 -9.55 -6.17 34.45
N PRO A 122 -9.38 -6.51 33.16
CA PRO A 122 -8.53 -5.78 32.23
C PRO A 122 -9.15 -4.43 31.84
N THR A 123 -8.31 -3.41 31.66
CA THR A 123 -8.76 -2.13 31.08
C THR A 123 -8.81 -2.26 29.56
N VAL A 124 -10.00 -2.21 28.99
CA VAL A 124 -10.25 -2.29 27.54
C VAL A 124 -11.29 -1.25 27.15
N THR A 125 -11.07 -0.58 26.02
CA THR A 125 -12.04 0.27 25.33
C THR A 125 -12.08 -0.14 23.85
N SER A 126 -13.24 -0.01 23.21
CA SER A 126 -13.44 -0.33 21.78
C SER A 126 -14.75 0.28 21.29
N ASN A 127 -14.89 0.45 19.97
CA ASN A 127 -16.15 0.81 19.32
C ASN A 127 -17.04 -0.42 19.04
N THR A 128 -16.58 -1.62 19.39
CA THR A 128 -17.24 -2.91 19.14
C THR A 128 -17.30 -3.78 20.41
N VAL A 129 -18.19 -4.77 20.43
CA VAL A 129 -18.22 -5.78 21.50
C VAL A 129 -17.04 -6.73 21.34
N GLN A 130 -16.26 -6.94 22.40
CA GLN A 130 -15.05 -7.78 22.38
C GLN A 130 -15.05 -8.77 23.54
N VAL A 131 -14.49 -9.97 23.33
CA VAL A 131 -14.20 -10.92 24.41
C VAL A 131 -12.68 -11.07 24.54
N VAL A 132 -12.16 -10.84 25.75
CA VAL A 132 -10.72 -10.72 26.06
C VAL A 132 -10.32 -11.62 27.24
N LYS A 133 -9.01 -11.78 27.44
CA LYS A 133 -8.43 -12.39 28.66
C LYS A 133 -7.90 -11.32 29.62
N GLU A 134 -7.27 -11.77 30.70
CA GLU A 134 -6.67 -10.95 31.77
C GLU A 134 -5.55 -10.01 31.26
N ASP A 135 -4.90 -10.38 30.15
CA ASP A 135 -3.89 -9.59 29.43
C ASP A 135 -4.49 -8.51 28.50
N GLY A 136 -5.82 -8.35 28.49
CA GLY A 136 -6.55 -7.45 27.58
C GLY A 136 -6.63 -7.93 26.13
N ASN A 137 -5.93 -9.00 25.76
CA ASN A 137 -5.91 -9.50 24.38
C ASN A 137 -7.22 -10.24 24.02
N VAL A 138 -7.69 -10.01 22.79
CA VAL A 138 -8.88 -10.68 22.25
C VAL A 138 -8.73 -12.21 22.29
N PHE A 139 -9.77 -12.89 22.78
CA PHE A 139 -9.78 -14.33 22.95
C PHE A 139 -10.02 -15.04 21.61
N ALA A 140 -8.93 -15.35 20.89
CA ALA A 140 -8.94 -15.87 19.52
C ALA A 140 -9.82 -17.11 19.25
N MET A 141 -10.17 -17.91 20.28
CA MET A 141 -11.10 -19.04 20.15
C MET A 141 -12.59 -18.63 20.11
N PHE A 142 -12.92 -17.35 20.31
CA PHE A 142 -14.26 -16.78 20.24
C PHE A 142 -14.19 -15.32 19.72
N LYS A 143 -13.47 -15.10 18.61
CA LYS A 143 -13.39 -13.78 17.98
C LYS A 143 -14.79 -13.32 17.54
N ILE A 144 -15.18 -12.12 17.95
CA ILE A 144 -16.38 -11.45 17.44
C ILE A 144 -16.06 -10.84 16.07
N THR A 145 -16.97 -10.99 15.11
CA THR A 145 -16.82 -10.53 13.72
C THR A 145 -17.72 -9.34 13.40
N THR A 146 -18.92 -9.28 13.98
CA THR A 146 -19.82 -8.12 13.92
C THR A 146 -20.48 -7.92 15.28
N SER A 147 -20.76 -6.67 15.65
CA SER A 147 -21.45 -6.36 16.91
C SER A 147 -22.29 -5.10 16.78
N THR A 148 -23.43 -5.08 17.46
CA THR A 148 -24.33 -3.93 17.51
C THR A 148 -24.82 -3.75 18.94
N VAL A 149 -24.79 -2.51 19.44
CA VAL A 149 -25.34 -2.12 20.74
C VAL A 149 -26.27 -0.93 20.52
N LYS A 150 -27.53 -1.05 20.99
CA LYS A 150 -28.55 -0.02 20.85
C LYS A 150 -29.26 0.22 22.17
N LYS A 151 -29.37 1.48 22.58
CA LYS A 151 -30.19 1.88 23.74
C LYS A 151 -31.68 1.70 23.43
N ASN A 152 -32.41 1.01 24.29
CA ASN A 152 -33.84 0.71 24.14
C ASN A 152 -34.56 0.89 25.48
N GLY A 153 -34.86 2.15 25.80
CA GLY A 153 -35.36 2.56 27.11
C GLY A 153 -34.25 2.58 28.15
N GLU A 154 -34.47 1.89 29.27
CA GLU A 154 -33.53 1.77 30.39
C GLU A 154 -32.47 0.67 30.17
N LEU A 155 -32.70 -0.21 29.19
CA LEU A 155 -31.83 -1.32 28.81
C LEU A 155 -31.13 -1.06 27.47
N TYR A 156 -30.05 -1.79 27.23
CA TYR A 156 -29.33 -1.84 25.96
C TYR A 156 -29.53 -3.21 25.31
N ASP A 157 -29.97 -3.21 24.06
CA ASP A 157 -29.99 -4.39 23.19
C ASP A 157 -28.59 -4.64 22.63
N VAL A 158 -28.04 -5.81 22.93
CA VAL A 158 -26.70 -6.24 22.49
C VAL A 158 -26.87 -7.45 21.57
N SER A 159 -26.32 -7.36 20.36
CA SER A 159 -26.28 -8.49 19.42
C SER A 159 -24.92 -8.56 18.73
N PHE A 160 -24.27 -9.72 18.73
CA PHE A 160 -22.98 -9.94 18.10
C PHE A 160 -22.85 -11.32 17.44
N THR A 161 -22.00 -11.41 16.41
CA THR A 161 -21.67 -12.66 15.71
C THR A 161 -20.23 -13.07 15.99
N THR A 162 -19.95 -14.37 16.14
CA THR A 162 -18.58 -14.91 16.23
C THR A 162 -18.22 -15.81 15.04
N SER A 163 -16.93 -15.92 14.72
CA SER A 163 -16.44 -16.97 13.81
C SER A 163 -16.40 -18.38 14.45
N SER A 164 -16.66 -18.51 15.76
CA SER A 164 -16.45 -19.75 16.50
C SER A 164 -17.68 -20.65 16.59
N ASN A 165 -17.64 -21.77 15.87
CA ASN A 165 -18.60 -22.88 16.01
C ASN A 165 -18.42 -23.72 17.30
N SER A 166 -17.43 -23.42 18.15
CA SER A 166 -17.09 -24.25 19.31
C SER A 166 -18.01 -24.04 20.53
N TYR A 167 -18.80 -22.97 20.54
CA TYR A 167 -19.60 -22.53 21.69
C TYR A 167 -21.03 -22.19 21.24
N ASP A 168 -22.04 -22.72 21.93
CA ASP A 168 -23.48 -22.55 21.64
C ASP A 168 -24.19 -21.60 22.62
N LYS A 169 -23.51 -21.20 23.70
CA LYS A 169 -24.07 -20.37 24.76
C LYS A 169 -23.00 -19.54 25.47
N ILE A 170 -23.42 -18.45 26.11
CA ILE A 170 -22.61 -17.63 27.01
C ILE A 170 -23.40 -17.38 28.31
N TYR A 171 -22.67 -17.05 29.37
CA TYR A 171 -23.22 -16.60 30.65
C TYR A 171 -22.45 -15.38 31.14
N LEU A 172 -23.15 -14.33 31.58
CA LEU A 172 -22.58 -13.05 32.00
C LEU A 172 -22.33 -13.03 33.52
N GLY A 173 -21.35 -13.83 33.94
CA GLY A 173 -20.91 -13.98 35.32
C GLY A 173 -19.56 -14.71 35.37
N SER A 174 -19.16 -15.15 36.57
CA SER A 174 -17.92 -15.88 36.78
C SER A 174 -18.02 -17.34 36.34
N LYS A 175 -16.88 -17.91 35.93
CA LYS A 175 -16.73 -19.37 35.76
C LYS A 175 -17.04 -20.14 37.06
N ASN A 176 -16.89 -19.48 38.21
CA ASN A 176 -17.08 -20.05 39.54
C ASN A 176 -18.55 -20.09 40.00
N ASP A 177 -19.47 -19.39 39.35
CA ASP A 177 -20.86 -19.26 39.83
C ASP A 177 -21.61 -20.59 39.76
N GLU A 178 -22.28 -20.98 40.85
CA GLU A 178 -22.91 -22.31 40.98
C GLU A 178 -24.02 -22.55 39.93
N ALA A 179 -24.84 -21.53 39.69
CA ALA A 179 -25.86 -21.50 38.64
C ALA A 179 -25.47 -20.46 37.58
N LYS A 180 -25.43 -20.88 36.31
CA LYS A 180 -25.02 -20.05 35.17
C LYS A 180 -26.21 -19.53 34.37
N GLU A 181 -27.15 -18.93 35.08
CA GLU A 181 -28.42 -18.41 34.53
C GLU A 181 -28.48 -16.88 34.62
N PRO A 182 -29.00 -16.18 33.59
CA PRO A 182 -29.60 -16.72 32.37
C PRO A 182 -28.56 -17.24 31.35
N VAL A 183 -28.79 -18.44 30.83
CA VAL A 183 -28.02 -18.98 29.69
C VAL A 183 -28.44 -18.28 28.39
N ILE A 184 -27.60 -17.36 27.91
CA ILE A 184 -27.77 -16.72 26.59
C ILE A 184 -27.30 -17.71 25.53
N ARG A 185 -28.18 -18.10 24.60
CA ARG A 185 -27.84 -19.08 23.55
C ARG A 185 -27.58 -18.40 22.20
N ARG A 186 -26.76 -19.07 21.38
CA ARG A 186 -26.63 -18.81 19.95
C ARG A 186 -28.00 -18.96 19.28
N SER A 187 -28.26 -18.16 18.24
CA SER A 187 -29.49 -18.25 17.45
C SER A 187 -29.73 -19.66 16.85
N ALA A 188 -31.00 -19.99 16.66
CA ALA A 188 -31.45 -21.27 16.11
C ALA A 188 -31.47 -21.32 14.57
N ASP A 189 -31.25 -20.17 13.91
CA ASP A 189 -31.17 -20.03 12.44
C ASP A 189 -29.88 -20.58 11.82
N GLY A 190 -28.90 -20.95 12.65
CA GLY A 190 -27.59 -21.47 12.23
C GLY A 190 -26.49 -20.40 12.15
N THR A 191 -26.83 -19.12 12.32
CA THR A 191 -25.82 -18.06 12.47
C THR A 191 -25.13 -18.16 13.84
N ASN A 192 -23.87 -17.72 13.92
CA ASN A 192 -23.11 -17.65 15.17
C ASN A 192 -23.42 -16.39 15.99
N THR A 193 -24.70 -15.99 16.00
CA THR A 193 -25.19 -14.75 16.60
C THR A 193 -25.70 -14.99 18.02
N PHE A 194 -25.33 -14.12 18.94
CA PHE A 194 -25.80 -14.06 20.33
C PHE A 194 -26.50 -12.73 20.56
N THR A 195 -27.71 -12.75 21.14
CA THR A 195 -28.52 -11.54 21.37
C THR A 195 -29.11 -11.56 22.77
N PHE A 196 -28.99 -10.44 23.50
CA PHE A 196 -29.42 -10.29 24.89
C PHE A 196 -29.62 -8.81 25.26
N LYS A 197 -30.15 -8.56 26.46
CA LYS A 197 -30.33 -7.22 27.03
C LYS A 197 -29.42 -7.05 28.26
N VAL A 198 -28.90 -5.83 28.47
CA VAL A 198 -28.15 -5.45 29.68
C VAL A 198 -28.58 -4.07 30.19
N ASP A 199 -28.41 -3.82 31.48
CA ASP A 199 -28.64 -2.50 32.07
C ASP A 199 -27.54 -1.49 31.69
N ALA A 200 -27.86 -0.20 31.79
CA ALA A 200 -26.90 0.90 31.67
C ALA A 200 -25.67 0.77 32.61
N SER A 201 -25.76 -0.04 33.69
CA SER A 201 -24.63 -0.29 34.59
C SER A 201 -23.49 -1.11 33.96
N LYS A 202 -23.78 -1.86 32.88
CA LYS A 202 -22.87 -2.82 32.24
C LYS A 202 -22.17 -2.29 30.98
N VAL A 203 -22.73 -1.28 30.31
CA VAL A 203 -22.05 -0.68 29.14
C VAL A 203 -20.88 0.22 29.55
N GLY A 204 -19.97 0.49 28.61
CA GLY A 204 -18.76 1.30 28.81
C GLY A 204 -17.68 0.63 29.68
N LYS A 205 -17.84 -0.67 29.99
CA LYS A 205 -17.03 -1.42 30.99
C LYS A 205 -16.79 -2.85 30.53
N VAL A 206 -15.89 -3.54 31.23
CA VAL A 206 -15.71 -5.00 31.16
C VAL A 206 -16.59 -5.74 32.17
N GLN A 207 -17.10 -6.92 31.80
CA GLN A 207 -17.83 -7.86 32.67
C GLN A 207 -17.21 -9.25 32.54
N SER A 208 -17.28 -10.09 33.58
CA SER A 208 -16.89 -11.49 33.45
C SER A 208 -17.87 -12.24 32.55
N VAL A 209 -17.36 -13.17 31.72
CA VAL A 209 -18.16 -13.99 30.81
C VAL A 209 -17.66 -15.43 30.80
N VAL A 210 -18.58 -16.39 30.69
CA VAL A 210 -18.27 -17.81 30.54
C VAL A 210 -18.84 -18.32 29.22
N LEU A 211 -18.00 -18.97 28.41
CA LEU A 211 -18.43 -19.58 27.15
C LEU A 211 -18.84 -21.04 27.39
N GLY A 212 -19.96 -21.49 26.84
CA GLY A 212 -20.47 -22.86 26.97
C GLY A 212 -20.55 -23.57 25.61
N LYS A 213 -20.33 -24.89 25.62
CA LYS A 213 -20.25 -25.73 24.42
C LYS A 213 -21.49 -26.59 24.17
N PRO A 214 -21.74 -27.04 22.92
CA PRO A 214 -22.84 -27.96 22.58
C PRO A 214 -22.91 -29.23 23.44
N ASP A 215 -21.77 -29.72 23.95
CA ASP A 215 -21.68 -30.88 24.86
C ASP A 215 -22.20 -30.63 26.29
N GLY A 216 -22.64 -29.40 26.59
CA GLY A 216 -23.12 -28.96 27.90
C GLY A 216 -22.03 -28.43 28.84
N SER A 217 -20.75 -28.61 28.50
CA SER A 217 -19.62 -28.11 29.31
C SER A 217 -19.44 -26.60 29.19
N TRP A 218 -18.84 -26.01 30.23
CA TRP A 218 -18.44 -24.60 30.28
C TRP A 218 -16.92 -24.46 30.18
N TYR A 219 -16.46 -23.34 29.63
CA TYR A 219 -15.05 -22.99 29.54
C TYR A 219 -14.53 -22.54 30.91
N THR A 220 -13.54 -23.26 31.43
CA THR A 220 -12.95 -23.02 32.76
C THR A 220 -11.43 -22.82 32.74
N LYS A 221 -10.78 -22.88 31.56
CA LYS A 221 -9.32 -22.89 31.42
C LYS A 221 -8.64 -21.54 31.69
N ALA A 222 -9.38 -20.45 31.56
CA ALA A 222 -8.98 -19.10 31.89
C ALA A 222 -10.24 -18.32 32.30
N ASP A 223 -10.05 -17.21 33.01
CA ASP A 223 -11.10 -16.20 33.13
C ASP A 223 -11.19 -15.41 31.80
N LEU A 224 -12.39 -14.97 31.47
CA LEU A 224 -12.69 -14.20 30.28
C LEU A 224 -13.57 -13.01 30.65
N TRP A 225 -13.41 -11.93 29.90
CA TRP A 225 -14.19 -10.71 30.06
C TRP A 225 -14.80 -10.31 28.73
N ILE A 226 -16.02 -9.81 28.76
CA ILE A 226 -16.68 -9.13 27.64
C ILE A 226 -16.63 -7.63 27.87
N TYR A 227 -16.23 -6.86 26.87
CA TYR A 227 -16.41 -5.41 26.82
C TYR A 227 -17.61 -5.08 25.94
N ILE A 228 -18.49 -4.21 26.43
CA ILE A 228 -19.68 -3.74 25.70
C ILE A 228 -19.63 -2.19 25.66
N PRO A 229 -19.48 -1.55 24.49
CA PRO A 229 -19.50 -0.09 24.39
C PRO A 229 -20.89 0.48 24.72
N GLU A 230 -20.98 1.77 25.02
CA GLU A 230 -22.27 2.44 25.24
C GLU A 230 -23.11 2.50 23.95
N GLU A 231 -22.49 2.82 22.82
CA GLU A 231 -23.05 2.65 21.48
C GLU A 231 -21.97 2.08 20.55
N THR A 232 -22.36 1.22 19.61
CA THR A 232 -21.44 0.76 18.56
C THR A 232 -21.37 1.80 17.46
N VAL A 233 -20.23 2.49 17.33
CA VAL A 233 -19.96 3.36 16.19
C VAL A 233 -19.89 2.50 14.94
N THR A 234 -20.89 2.61 14.08
CA THR A 234 -20.84 2.01 12.74
C THR A 234 -19.96 2.88 11.86
N GLU A 235 -18.76 2.38 11.52
CA GLU A 235 -18.25 2.56 10.16
C GLU A 235 -19.33 2.10 9.15
N PRO A 236 -19.32 2.57 7.88
CA PRO A 236 -20.35 2.22 6.89
C PRO A 236 -20.42 0.70 6.57
N GLY A 237 -21.07 -0.08 7.44
CA GLY A 237 -20.81 -1.51 7.58
C GLY A 237 -21.89 -2.31 8.31
N THR A 238 -23.12 -2.30 7.79
CA THR A 238 -24.19 -3.30 8.03
C THR A 238 -24.85 -3.39 9.43
N ASN A 239 -26.19 -3.51 9.43
CA ASN A 239 -26.99 -3.94 10.58
C ASN A 239 -28.23 -4.68 10.03
N PRO A 240 -28.51 -5.94 10.40
CA PRO A 240 -29.47 -6.77 9.66
C PRO A 240 -30.94 -6.44 9.95
N THR A 241 -31.69 -6.18 8.88
CA THR A 241 -33.14 -6.40 8.78
C THR A 241 -33.33 -7.80 8.18
N PRO A 242 -34.29 -8.64 8.61
CA PRO A 242 -34.24 -10.10 8.40
C PRO A 242 -34.02 -10.50 6.93
N THR A 243 -32.83 -11.03 6.67
CA THR A 243 -32.34 -11.31 5.32
C THR A 243 -33.14 -12.46 4.70
N PRO A 244 -33.83 -12.26 3.56
CA PRO A 244 -34.28 -13.40 2.76
C PRO A 244 -33.03 -14.15 2.26
N THR A 245 -33.09 -15.48 2.18
CA THR A 245 -31.98 -16.30 1.67
C THR A 245 -31.41 -15.69 0.39
N PRO A 246 -30.09 -15.44 0.28
CA PRO A 246 -29.50 -14.62 -0.78
C PRO A 246 -29.76 -15.24 -2.16
N THR A 247 -30.85 -14.79 -2.77
CA THR A 247 -31.36 -15.29 -4.05
C THR A 247 -30.88 -14.31 -5.10
N ALA A 248 -29.71 -14.61 -5.66
CA ALA A 248 -29.21 -13.91 -6.83
C ALA A 248 -30.29 -13.93 -7.94
N ALA A 249 -30.47 -12.79 -8.61
CA ALA A 249 -31.38 -12.70 -9.75
C ALA A 249 -30.84 -13.53 -10.93
N ASP A 250 -31.70 -13.81 -11.92
CA ASP A 250 -31.25 -14.49 -13.13
C ASP A 250 -30.14 -13.69 -13.85
N GLY A 251 -29.09 -14.39 -14.28
CA GLY A 251 -27.89 -13.81 -14.86
C GLY A 251 -26.62 -14.61 -14.57
N THR A 252 -25.49 -14.05 -14.97
CA THR A 252 -24.16 -14.62 -14.82
C THR A 252 -23.30 -13.73 -13.93
N TYR A 253 -22.50 -14.33 -13.06
CA TYR A 253 -21.74 -13.66 -12.01
C TYR A 253 -20.34 -14.27 -11.84
N SER A 254 -19.37 -13.46 -11.41
CA SER A 254 -18.16 -13.95 -10.72
C SER A 254 -18.45 -14.04 -9.23
N ILE A 255 -17.77 -14.96 -8.55
CA ILE A 255 -17.92 -15.18 -7.11
C ILE A 255 -16.65 -15.83 -6.55
N GLU A 256 -16.19 -15.39 -5.37
CA GLU A 256 -15.13 -16.11 -4.66
C GLU A 256 -15.65 -17.42 -4.08
N VAL A 257 -14.81 -18.45 -4.13
CA VAL A 257 -15.12 -19.78 -3.61
C VAL A 257 -14.04 -20.20 -2.62
N GLU A 258 -14.35 -20.09 -1.34
CA GLU A 258 -13.50 -20.60 -0.28
C GLU A 258 -13.49 -22.14 -0.30
N THR A 259 -12.32 -22.75 -0.09
CA THR A 259 -12.13 -24.20 -0.24
C THR A 259 -11.50 -24.81 1.01
N GLY A 260 -12.12 -25.84 1.59
CA GLY A 260 -11.67 -26.49 2.83
C GLY A 260 -10.34 -27.28 2.78
N ALA A 261 -9.53 -27.15 1.71
CA ALA A 261 -8.22 -27.80 1.61
C ALA A 261 -7.26 -27.07 0.67
N ALA A 262 -6.07 -26.70 1.15
CA ALA A 262 -5.06 -25.95 0.39
C ALA A 262 -4.56 -26.63 -0.91
N MET A 263 -4.69 -27.96 -1.04
CA MET A 263 -4.36 -28.71 -2.26
C MET A 263 -5.55 -28.81 -3.25
N PHE A 264 -6.60 -28.04 -3.04
CA PHE A 264 -7.85 -28.03 -3.82
C PHE A 264 -8.39 -26.59 -3.93
N LYS A 265 -7.51 -25.63 -4.26
CA LYS A 265 -7.88 -24.22 -4.38
C LYS A 265 -8.62 -23.98 -5.70
N VAL A 266 -9.79 -23.34 -5.62
CA VAL A 266 -10.42 -22.65 -6.76
C VAL A 266 -9.68 -21.33 -7.00
N VAL A 267 -9.41 -20.99 -8.26
CA VAL A 267 -8.66 -19.78 -8.67
C VAL A 267 -9.46 -18.85 -9.57
N ASP A 268 -10.63 -19.30 -10.02
CA ASP A 268 -11.63 -18.53 -10.77
C ASP A 268 -12.97 -19.29 -10.65
N CYS A 269 -14.09 -18.57 -10.62
CA CYS A 269 -15.42 -19.16 -10.65
C CYS A 269 -16.45 -18.24 -11.32
N LYS A 270 -17.23 -18.85 -12.20
CA LYS A 270 -18.36 -18.24 -12.90
C LYS A 270 -19.67 -18.93 -12.47
N LEU A 271 -20.48 -18.23 -11.68
CA LEU A 271 -21.82 -18.66 -11.27
C LEU A 271 -22.86 -18.22 -12.30
N THR A 272 -23.71 -19.14 -12.74
CA THR A 272 -24.89 -18.86 -13.57
C THR A 272 -26.14 -19.16 -12.77
N VAL A 273 -27.08 -18.23 -12.75
CA VAL A 273 -28.35 -18.33 -12.03
C VAL A 273 -29.49 -18.20 -13.03
N LYS A 274 -30.40 -19.17 -13.04
CA LYS A 274 -31.49 -19.23 -14.03
C LYS A 274 -32.74 -19.89 -13.47
N ASN A 275 -33.87 -19.18 -13.45
CA ASN A 275 -35.10 -19.52 -12.73
C ASN A 275 -34.84 -19.88 -11.25
N GLY A 276 -33.88 -19.20 -10.60
CA GLY A 276 -33.45 -19.50 -9.22
C GLY A 276 -32.64 -20.78 -9.04
N LEU A 277 -32.33 -21.53 -10.10
CA LEU A 277 -31.37 -22.64 -10.06
C LEU A 277 -29.95 -22.11 -10.33
N MET A 278 -28.98 -22.54 -9.54
CA MET A 278 -27.60 -22.07 -9.62
C MET A 278 -26.64 -23.18 -10.10
N SER A 279 -25.75 -22.83 -11.02
CA SER A 279 -24.67 -23.72 -11.50
C SER A 279 -23.39 -22.92 -11.68
N ALA A 280 -22.28 -23.44 -11.14
CA ALA A 280 -20.97 -22.81 -11.21
C ALA A 280 -20.03 -23.58 -12.12
N VAL A 281 -19.27 -22.86 -12.95
CA VAL A 281 -18.00 -23.35 -13.48
C VAL A 281 -16.91 -22.92 -12.50
N ILE A 282 -16.18 -23.89 -11.93
CA ILE A 282 -15.02 -23.63 -11.06
C ILE A 282 -13.72 -24.03 -11.75
N THR A 283 -12.70 -23.17 -11.66
CA THR A 283 -11.36 -23.41 -12.21
C THR A 283 -10.40 -23.75 -11.07
N LEU A 284 -9.77 -24.93 -11.09
CA LEU A 284 -8.84 -25.35 -10.04
C LEU A 284 -7.39 -24.90 -10.29
N SER A 285 -6.66 -24.65 -9.21
CA SER A 285 -5.23 -24.28 -9.23
C SER A 285 -4.28 -25.37 -9.72
N GLY A 286 -4.77 -26.59 -9.98
CA GLY A 286 -3.92 -27.74 -10.27
C GLY A 286 -4.68 -28.92 -10.87
N THR A 287 -3.98 -29.65 -11.73
CA THR A 287 -4.50 -30.71 -12.62
C THR A 287 -4.46 -32.12 -12.00
N GLY A 288 -4.48 -32.21 -10.66
CA GLY A 288 -4.27 -33.47 -9.92
C GLY A 288 -5.51 -34.35 -9.69
N TYR A 289 -6.65 -33.93 -10.24
CA TYR A 289 -7.97 -34.53 -10.06
C TYR A 289 -8.64 -34.68 -11.43
N ASP A 290 -9.45 -35.72 -11.62
CA ASP A 290 -10.18 -36.00 -12.87
C ASP A 290 -11.71 -35.93 -12.71
N TYR A 291 -12.21 -36.13 -11.49
CA TYR A 291 -13.64 -36.07 -11.20
C TYR A 291 -13.95 -35.38 -9.88
N LEU A 292 -15.07 -34.65 -9.87
CA LEU A 292 -15.76 -34.21 -8.66
C LEU A 292 -17.08 -34.98 -8.48
N TYR A 293 -17.56 -35.06 -7.24
CA TYR A 293 -18.88 -35.59 -6.91
C TYR A 293 -19.50 -34.79 -5.76
N MET A 294 -20.72 -34.28 -5.93
CA MET A 294 -21.40 -33.49 -4.90
C MET A 294 -21.92 -34.43 -3.79
N GLY A 295 -21.37 -34.32 -2.59
CA GLY A 295 -21.54 -35.30 -1.50
C GLY A 295 -20.22 -35.91 -1.02
N THR A 296 -20.27 -37.07 -0.37
CA THR A 296 -19.07 -37.71 0.20
C THR A 296 -18.39 -38.68 -0.76
N GLY A 297 -17.09 -38.94 -0.55
CA GLY A 297 -16.35 -39.93 -1.36
C GLY A 297 -16.92 -41.35 -1.22
N ALA A 298 -17.48 -41.70 -0.06
CA ALA A 298 -18.14 -42.98 0.16
C ALA A 298 -19.45 -43.10 -0.62
N ASP A 299 -20.07 -42.00 -1.05
CA ASP A 299 -21.26 -42.00 -1.91
C ASP A 299 -20.84 -42.00 -3.39
N ALA A 300 -19.79 -41.25 -3.74
CA ALA A 300 -19.19 -41.24 -5.07
C ALA A 300 -18.77 -42.65 -5.53
N GLU A 301 -18.22 -43.47 -4.64
CA GLU A 301 -17.85 -44.88 -4.89
C GLU A 301 -19.06 -45.81 -5.15
N LYS A 302 -20.27 -45.41 -4.75
CA LYS A 302 -21.52 -46.18 -4.98
C LYS A 302 -22.38 -45.61 -6.10
N ALA A 303 -22.13 -44.36 -6.50
CA ALA A 303 -22.87 -43.67 -7.55
C ALA A 303 -22.56 -44.22 -8.95
N ASP A 304 -23.51 -44.07 -9.88
CA ASP A 304 -23.22 -44.23 -11.32
C ASP A 304 -22.18 -43.17 -11.72
N ARG A 305 -21.14 -43.56 -12.45
CA ARG A 305 -20.08 -42.66 -12.94
C ARG A 305 -20.61 -41.49 -13.80
N LYS A 306 -21.84 -41.56 -14.30
CA LYS A 306 -22.54 -40.42 -14.93
C LYS A 306 -22.83 -39.26 -13.97
N LEU A 307 -22.84 -39.50 -12.65
CA LEU A 307 -23.01 -38.49 -11.61
C LEU A 307 -21.66 -37.88 -11.16
N TRP A 308 -20.54 -38.35 -11.70
CA TRP A 308 -19.22 -37.77 -11.47
C TRP A 308 -19.00 -36.66 -12.51
N VAL A 309 -18.70 -35.45 -12.03
CA VAL A 309 -18.44 -34.28 -12.88
C VAL A 309 -16.99 -34.36 -13.39
N PRO A 310 -16.75 -34.54 -14.70
CA PRO A 310 -15.40 -34.58 -15.27
C PRO A 310 -14.78 -33.18 -15.34
N TYR A 311 -13.45 -33.12 -15.41
CA TYR A 311 -12.76 -31.90 -15.80
C TYR A 311 -12.90 -31.59 -17.29
N VAL A 312 -12.85 -30.30 -17.63
CA VAL A 312 -12.56 -29.78 -18.97
C VAL A 312 -11.27 -28.96 -18.89
N VAL A 313 -10.43 -29.00 -19.92
CA VAL A 313 -9.19 -28.21 -19.97
C VAL A 313 -9.49 -26.84 -20.59
N ASP A 314 -9.11 -25.75 -19.93
CA ASP A 314 -9.22 -24.39 -20.48
C ASP A 314 -8.08 -24.05 -21.45
N ALA A 315 -8.12 -22.86 -22.05
CA ALA A 315 -7.07 -22.38 -22.97
C ALA A 315 -5.69 -22.23 -22.30
N ASN A 316 -5.63 -22.21 -20.96
CA ASN A 316 -4.42 -22.07 -20.15
C ASN A 316 -3.89 -23.42 -19.61
N GLY A 317 -4.53 -24.54 -19.96
CA GLY A 317 -4.19 -25.87 -19.45
C GLY A 317 -4.67 -26.18 -18.02
N LYS A 318 -5.47 -25.30 -17.40
CA LYS A 318 -6.11 -25.52 -16.09
C LYS A 318 -7.34 -26.42 -16.24
N TYR A 319 -7.76 -27.02 -15.12
CA TYR A 319 -8.91 -27.94 -15.09
C TYR A 319 -10.14 -27.22 -14.51
N THR A 320 -11.21 -27.19 -15.29
CA THR A 320 -12.50 -26.58 -14.97
C THR A 320 -13.59 -27.63 -14.77
N TYR A 321 -14.58 -27.34 -13.94
CA TYR A 321 -15.68 -28.27 -13.62
C TYR A 321 -17.00 -27.52 -13.52
N THR A 322 -18.06 -28.04 -14.14
CA THR A 322 -19.42 -27.48 -14.03
C THR A 322 -20.21 -28.25 -12.97
N ILE A 323 -20.52 -27.58 -11.86
CA ILE A 323 -21.20 -28.15 -10.69
C ILE A 323 -22.51 -27.42 -10.36
N PRO A 324 -23.53 -28.10 -9.83
CA PRO A 324 -24.71 -27.43 -9.26
C PRO A 324 -24.34 -26.76 -7.93
N VAL A 325 -25.00 -25.64 -7.60
CA VAL A 325 -24.81 -24.90 -6.35
C VAL A 325 -26.14 -24.83 -5.61
N GLU A 326 -26.19 -25.38 -4.40
CA GLU A 326 -27.45 -25.49 -3.64
C GLU A 326 -27.78 -24.23 -2.83
N ALA A 327 -26.77 -23.47 -2.41
CA ALA A 327 -26.89 -22.22 -1.67
C ALA A 327 -25.58 -21.42 -1.75
N LEU A 328 -25.68 -20.10 -1.56
CA LEU A 328 -24.53 -19.21 -1.32
C LEU A 328 -24.31 -19.06 0.20
N ASP A 329 -23.11 -18.63 0.59
CA ASP A 329 -22.58 -18.51 1.97
C ASP A 329 -22.59 -19.80 2.82
N LYS A 330 -23.02 -20.91 2.23
CA LYS A 330 -23.11 -22.23 2.87
C LYS A 330 -21.95 -23.11 2.41
N GLU A 331 -21.38 -23.85 3.35
CA GLU A 331 -20.38 -24.88 3.06
C GLU A 331 -21.03 -26.10 2.37
N ILE A 332 -20.66 -26.34 1.11
CA ILE A 332 -21.14 -27.44 0.27
C ILE A 332 -20.08 -28.55 0.25
N ALA A 333 -20.50 -29.78 0.58
CA ALA A 333 -19.62 -30.96 0.54
C ALA A 333 -19.39 -31.45 -0.90
N VAL A 334 -18.12 -31.63 -1.29
CA VAL A 334 -17.74 -32.23 -2.57
C VAL A 334 -16.58 -33.20 -2.38
N ALA A 335 -16.63 -34.33 -3.07
CA ALA A 335 -15.52 -35.27 -3.13
C ALA A 335 -14.70 -35.01 -4.39
N SER A 336 -13.36 -34.99 -4.28
CA SER A 336 -12.44 -34.87 -5.42
C SER A 336 -11.66 -36.17 -5.62
N HIS A 337 -11.81 -36.83 -6.77
CA HIS A 337 -11.05 -38.03 -7.13
C HIS A 337 -9.67 -37.65 -7.65
N SER A 338 -8.60 -38.28 -7.12
CA SER A 338 -7.22 -37.95 -7.52
C SER A 338 -6.64 -38.97 -8.51
N ILE A 339 -6.28 -38.48 -9.70
CA ILE A 339 -5.65 -39.23 -10.80
C ILE A 339 -4.46 -40.07 -10.30
N LYS A 340 -3.57 -39.46 -9.50
CA LYS A 340 -2.32 -40.09 -9.07
C LYS A 340 -2.50 -41.22 -8.06
N LYS A 341 -3.61 -41.24 -7.33
CA LYS A 341 -3.83 -42.17 -6.20
C LYS A 341 -5.08 -43.03 -6.34
N ASN A 342 -5.92 -42.78 -7.33
CA ASN A 342 -7.19 -43.48 -7.59
C ASN A 342 -8.05 -43.64 -6.33
N GLN A 343 -8.27 -42.52 -5.63
CA GLN A 343 -9.08 -42.44 -4.42
C GLN A 343 -9.79 -41.09 -4.35
N TRP A 344 -10.89 -41.05 -3.61
CA TRP A 344 -11.60 -39.81 -3.27
C TRP A 344 -10.97 -39.10 -2.08
N TYR A 345 -11.12 -37.77 -2.06
CA TYR A 345 -10.84 -36.90 -0.92
C TYR A 345 -12.07 -36.04 -0.62
N ALA A 346 -12.44 -35.93 0.65
CA ALA A 346 -13.41 -34.93 1.07
C ALA A 346 -12.84 -33.51 0.89
N ARG A 347 -13.68 -32.61 0.40
CA ARG A 347 -13.46 -31.19 0.20
C ARG A 347 -14.77 -30.47 0.55
N THR A 348 -14.66 -29.16 0.72
CA THR A 348 -15.82 -28.28 0.84
C THR A 348 -15.60 -27.02 0.00
N LEU A 349 -16.69 -26.43 -0.48
CA LEU A 349 -16.75 -25.20 -1.26
C LEU A 349 -17.77 -24.26 -0.63
N THR A 350 -17.42 -23.00 -0.44
CA THR A 350 -18.33 -21.95 0.05
C THR A 350 -18.30 -20.76 -0.91
N PHE A 351 -19.39 -20.56 -1.64
CA PHE A 351 -19.55 -19.48 -2.62
C PHE A 351 -20.00 -18.19 -1.91
N LYS A 352 -19.19 -17.13 -1.94
CA LYS A 352 -19.32 -15.93 -1.11
C LYS A 352 -20.23 -14.86 -1.73
N TYR A 353 -21.45 -14.68 -1.20
CA TYR A 353 -22.45 -13.79 -1.79
C TYR A 353 -22.06 -12.30 -1.75
N ASP A 354 -21.32 -11.87 -0.74
CA ASP A 354 -20.73 -10.54 -0.64
C ASP A 354 -19.72 -10.24 -1.77
N THR A 355 -19.12 -11.28 -2.38
CA THR A 355 -18.25 -11.16 -3.56
C THR A 355 -18.97 -11.34 -4.91
N LEU A 356 -20.31 -11.50 -4.90
CA LEU A 356 -21.10 -11.78 -6.11
C LEU A 356 -21.18 -10.56 -7.05
N GLN A 357 -20.32 -10.51 -8.07
CA GLN A 357 -20.30 -9.43 -9.07
C GLN A 357 -20.99 -9.89 -10.37
N LYS A 358 -21.94 -9.10 -10.89
CA LYS A 358 -22.72 -9.49 -12.08
C LYS A 358 -21.92 -9.24 -13.37
N ILE A 359 -21.68 -10.30 -14.12
CA ILE A 359 -21.00 -10.30 -15.43
C ILE A 359 -21.99 -10.02 -16.56
N SER A 360 -23.22 -10.56 -16.50
CA SER A 360 -24.26 -10.29 -17.50
C SER A 360 -25.68 -10.58 -17.02
N ASP A 361 -26.66 -9.85 -17.56
CA ASP A 361 -28.07 -10.26 -17.55
C ASP A 361 -28.30 -11.36 -18.60
N ASP A 362 -29.09 -12.38 -18.24
CA ASP A 362 -29.51 -13.45 -19.17
C ASP A 362 -30.99 -13.28 -19.59
N SER A 363 -31.44 -12.01 -19.65
CA SER A 363 -32.81 -11.62 -19.95
C SER A 363 -33.01 -11.30 -21.43
N ASN A 364 -33.16 -12.32 -22.27
CA ASN A 364 -33.68 -12.13 -23.63
C ASN A 364 -34.66 -13.24 -24.05
N THR A 365 -35.93 -13.05 -23.67
CA THR A 365 -37.02 -13.99 -23.98
C THR A 365 -37.77 -13.63 -25.26
N ASN A 366 -37.34 -14.29 -26.35
CA ASN A 366 -38.17 -14.67 -27.50
C ASN A 366 -38.45 -13.55 -28.56
N PRO A 367 -38.98 -13.88 -29.78
CA PRO A 367 -38.15 -13.65 -30.96
C PRO A 367 -38.86 -12.94 -32.14
N SER A 368 -38.12 -12.20 -32.98
CA SER A 368 -38.64 -11.72 -34.28
C SER A 368 -37.55 -11.43 -35.31
N ASN A 369 -37.24 -12.47 -36.09
CA ASN A 369 -36.79 -12.55 -37.51
C ASN A 369 -35.81 -11.52 -38.14
N PRO A 370 -35.01 -11.94 -39.14
CA PRO A 370 -33.83 -11.20 -39.56
C PRO A 370 -34.07 -10.18 -40.69
N SER A 371 -33.36 -9.05 -40.61
CA SER A 371 -33.03 -8.21 -41.77
C SER A 371 -31.67 -8.63 -42.34
N THR A 372 -31.57 -8.73 -43.66
CA THR A 372 -30.45 -9.35 -44.38
C THR A 372 -29.17 -8.50 -44.42
N PRO A 373 -27.98 -9.12 -44.58
CA PRO A 373 -26.69 -8.44 -44.45
C PRO A 373 -26.34 -7.56 -45.67
N SER A 374 -25.84 -6.36 -45.39
CA SER A 374 -25.12 -5.54 -46.37
C SER A 374 -23.67 -6.01 -46.51
N LYS A 375 -23.18 -6.16 -47.74
CA LYS A 375 -21.78 -6.51 -48.04
C LYS A 375 -20.82 -5.37 -47.64
N PRO A 376 -19.51 -5.68 -47.41
CA PRO A 376 -18.54 -4.67 -46.98
C PRO A 376 -18.30 -3.60 -48.06
N SER A 377 -17.98 -2.39 -47.60
CA SER A 377 -17.16 -1.47 -48.40
C SER A 377 -15.69 -1.78 -48.11
N ASP A 378 -14.94 -2.11 -49.14
CA ASP A 378 -13.49 -1.94 -49.10
C ASP A 378 -13.16 -0.44 -48.95
N ASN A 379 -12.07 -0.13 -48.25
CA ASN A 379 -11.34 1.12 -48.39
C ASN A 379 -9.94 0.93 -47.79
N ASN A 380 -8.99 0.56 -48.66
CA ASN A 380 -7.57 0.47 -48.31
C ASN A 380 -6.84 1.71 -48.84
N GLY A 381 -5.95 2.28 -48.02
CA GLY A 381 -5.02 3.34 -48.39
C GLY A 381 -5.43 4.75 -47.96
N ASN A 382 -4.80 5.27 -46.91
CA ASN A 382 -3.56 6.06 -47.06
C ASN A 382 -3.02 6.54 -45.69
N SER A 383 -1.69 6.67 -45.60
CA SER A 383 -0.83 7.47 -44.68
C SER A 383 -1.36 7.91 -43.29
N GLY A 384 -0.59 7.83 -42.20
CA GLY A 384 0.87 7.69 -42.09
C GLY A 384 1.53 8.78 -41.23
N ALA A 385 0.84 9.19 -40.17
CA ALA A 385 1.25 10.07 -39.07
C ALA A 385 0.20 9.89 -37.95
N SER A 386 0.49 10.26 -36.69
CA SER A 386 -0.60 10.46 -35.73
C SER A 386 -1.43 11.65 -36.24
N LYS A 387 -2.75 11.48 -36.32
CA LYS A 387 -3.64 12.49 -36.90
C LYS A 387 -4.18 13.36 -35.77
N PRO A 388 -4.02 14.70 -35.83
CA PRO A 388 -4.74 15.60 -34.95
C PRO A 388 -6.24 15.32 -34.99
N ASN A 389 -6.94 15.58 -33.89
CA ASN A 389 -8.38 15.38 -33.76
C ASN A 389 -9.13 15.99 -34.97
N ASP A 390 -9.69 15.13 -35.82
CA ASP A 390 -10.37 15.49 -37.07
C ASP A 390 -11.83 15.90 -36.86
N GLY A 391 -12.26 16.06 -35.61
CA GLY A 391 -13.65 16.38 -35.23
C GLY A 391 -14.63 15.24 -35.52
N LYS A 392 -14.13 14.05 -35.86
CA LYS A 392 -14.91 12.91 -36.30
C LYS A 392 -14.85 11.77 -35.30
N ALA A 393 -16.02 11.24 -34.94
CA ALA A 393 -16.15 10.09 -34.06
C ALA A 393 -15.47 8.87 -34.69
N ASP A 394 -14.59 8.22 -33.92
CA ASP A 394 -14.10 6.89 -34.24
C ASP A 394 -15.05 5.84 -33.64
N ASN A 395 -15.09 4.66 -34.23
CA ASN A 395 -15.95 3.57 -33.75
C ASN A 395 -15.18 2.74 -32.72
N GLU A 396 -15.87 2.17 -31.73
CA GLU A 396 -15.31 1.15 -30.82
C GLU A 396 -14.55 0.10 -31.66
N SER A 397 -13.31 -0.21 -31.26
CA SER A 397 -12.50 -1.16 -32.01
C SER A 397 -13.09 -2.57 -31.90
N LYS A 398 -12.91 -3.37 -32.96
CA LYS A 398 -13.43 -4.74 -33.01
C LYS A 398 -12.95 -5.52 -31.79
N TRP A 399 -13.88 -6.08 -31.03
CA TRP A 399 -13.57 -6.80 -29.80
C TRP A 399 -14.19 -8.18 -29.75
N GLU A 400 -13.61 -9.02 -28.90
CA GLU A 400 -14.15 -10.28 -28.41
C GLU A 400 -14.15 -10.30 -26.88
N ALA A 401 -14.97 -11.15 -26.26
CA ALA A 401 -15.05 -11.23 -24.80
C ALA A 401 -13.79 -11.89 -24.22
N ASP A 402 -13.08 -11.19 -23.33
CA ASP A 402 -11.94 -11.75 -22.63
C ASP A 402 -12.41 -12.55 -21.40
N THR A 403 -12.64 -13.84 -21.61
CA THR A 403 -13.06 -14.74 -20.54
C THR A 403 -11.92 -15.17 -19.59
N SER A 404 -10.73 -14.54 -19.67
CA SER A 404 -9.61 -14.84 -18.77
C SER A 404 -9.65 -14.07 -17.44
N GLY A 405 -10.51 -13.05 -17.34
CA GLY A 405 -10.58 -12.19 -16.15
C GLY A 405 -9.37 -11.28 -15.96
N SER A 406 -8.53 -11.10 -16.98
CA SER A 406 -7.23 -10.41 -16.86
C SER A 406 -7.32 -8.88 -16.72
N THR A 407 -8.50 -8.29 -16.86
CA THR A 407 -8.73 -6.84 -16.67
C THR A 407 -10.03 -6.57 -15.93
N SER A 408 -10.00 -5.56 -15.04
CA SER A 408 -11.18 -5.07 -14.32
C SER A 408 -12.25 -4.50 -15.26
N ALA A 409 -13.49 -4.44 -14.76
CA ALA A 409 -14.55 -3.67 -15.40
C ALA A 409 -14.20 -2.17 -15.42
N VAL A 410 -14.66 -1.46 -16.46
CA VAL A 410 -14.43 -0.02 -16.65
C VAL A 410 -15.76 0.72 -16.72
N ASN A 411 -15.96 1.67 -15.80
CA ASN A 411 -17.11 2.55 -15.81
C ASN A 411 -16.94 3.68 -16.85
N SER A 412 -17.28 3.39 -18.10
CA SER A 412 -17.23 4.40 -19.17
C SER A 412 -18.46 5.34 -19.22
N SER A 413 -19.36 5.30 -18.24
CA SER A 413 -20.54 6.17 -18.25
C SER A 413 -20.18 7.64 -17.98
N THR A 414 -20.87 8.56 -18.66
CA THR A 414 -20.67 10.00 -18.50
C THR A 414 -21.96 10.79 -18.75
N THR A 415 -22.04 11.99 -18.18
CA THR A 415 -23.10 12.97 -18.42
C THR A 415 -22.77 13.96 -19.56
N LEU A 416 -21.59 13.84 -20.18
CA LEU A 416 -21.23 14.60 -21.38
C LEU A 416 -22.20 14.32 -22.53
N VAL A 417 -22.37 15.33 -23.39
CA VAL A 417 -23.14 15.19 -24.63
C VAL A 417 -22.35 14.37 -25.66
N ASP A 418 -23.06 13.58 -26.46
CA ASP A 418 -22.47 12.82 -27.57
C ASP A 418 -21.71 13.75 -28.52
N GLY A 419 -20.46 13.40 -28.83
CA GLY A 419 -19.54 14.30 -29.51
C GLY A 419 -18.09 13.81 -29.50
N VAL A 420 -17.19 14.67 -29.98
CA VAL A 420 -15.75 14.38 -30.10
C VAL A 420 -14.96 15.45 -29.36
N TYR A 421 -14.07 15.00 -28.49
CA TYR A 421 -13.32 15.83 -27.56
C TYR A 421 -11.83 15.54 -27.71
N THR A 422 -11.00 16.58 -27.58
CA THR A 422 -9.58 16.40 -27.29
C THR A 422 -9.42 16.35 -25.77
N PRO A 423 -8.69 15.38 -25.19
CA PRO A 423 -8.36 15.42 -23.76
C PRO A 423 -7.59 16.70 -23.39
N ASP A 424 -7.87 17.26 -22.22
CA ASP A 424 -7.13 18.39 -21.66
C ASP A 424 -5.72 17.94 -21.20
N ARG A 425 -5.58 16.67 -20.79
CA ARG A 425 -4.29 15.97 -20.63
C ARG A 425 -4.47 14.46 -20.78
N PHE A 426 -3.43 13.80 -21.28
CA PHE A 426 -3.27 12.35 -21.28
C PHE A 426 -1.94 11.98 -20.62
N SER A 427 -1.95 10.95 -19.78
CA SER A 427 -0.76 10.43 -19.09
C SER A 427 -0.89 8.92 -18.87
N TRP A 428 0.24 8.23 -18.72
CA TRP A 428 0.25 6.78 -18.55
C TRP A 428 1.55 6.29 -17.88
N SER A 429 1.52 5.07 -17.33
CA SER A 429 2.71 4.38 -16.83
C SER A 429 2.63 2.88 -17.11
N GLY A 430 3.78 2.21 -17.01
CA GLY A 430 3.90 0.76 -17.21
C GLY A 430 4.85 0.36 -18.35
N GLY A 431 4.95 -0.94 -18.59
CA GLY A 431 5.85 -1.51 -19.58
C GLY A 431 7.34 -1.24 -19.34
N THR A 432 8.09 -1.05 -20.43
CA THR A 432 9.56 -0.94 -20.41
C THR A 432 10.08 0.47 -20.72
N GLY A 433 9.19 1.48 -20.75
CA GLY A 433 9.51 2.84 -21.19
C GLY A 433 9.85 3.00 -22.68
N LYS A 434 9.89 1.92 -23.49
CA LYS A 434 10.34 1.97 -24.90
C LYS A 434 9.23 2.22 -25.94
N VAL A 435 8.03 2.55 -25.49
CA VAL A 435 6.85 2.82 -26.33
C VAL A 435 6.34 4.21 -25.96
N LYS A 436 5.93 5.01 -26.94
CA LYS A 436 5.15 6.23 -26.73
C LYS A 436 3.68 5.89 -27.01
N ILE A 437 2.83 6.11 -26.00
CA ILE A 437 1.37 6.04 -26.12
C ILE A 437 0.84 7.47 -26.16
N SER A 438 -0.09 7.80 -27.06
CA SER A 438 -0.88 9.04 -27.04
C SER A 438 -2.38 8.77 -27.02
N CYS A 439 -3.16 9.76 -26.57
CA CYS A 439 -4.60 9.80 -26.72
C CYS A 439 -5.05 11.20 -27.12
N ASP A 440 -5.12 11.44 -28.43
CA ASP A 440 -5.42 12.76 -29.00
C ASP A 440 -6.93 12.99 -29.20
N LYS A 441 -7.78 11.97 -28.95
CA LYS A 441 -9.22 11.99 -29.22
C LYS A 441 -10.04 11.07 -28.32
N VAL A 442 -11.07 11.63 -27.68
CA VAL A 442 -12.15 10.93 -26.96
C VAL A 442 -13.46 11.10 -27.72
N THR A 443 -14.21 10.02 -27.89
CA THR A 443 -15.55 10.01 -28.48
C THR A 443 -16.58 9.68 -27.40
N ILE A 444 -17.61 10.52 -27.25
CA ILE A 444 -18.77 10.25 -26.39
C ILE A 444 -19.92 9.80 -27.28
N THR A 445 -20.57 8.69 -26.94
CA THR A 445 -21.70 8.13 -27.70
C THR A 445 -22.64 7.35 -26.78
N ASN A 446 -23.94 7.65 -26.84
CA ASN A 446 -24.97 7.15 -25.92
C ASN A 446 -24.62 7.34 -24.43
N GLY A 447 -23.92 8.44 -24.08
CA GLY A 447 -23.44 8.67 -22.71
C GLY A 447 -22.31 7.71 -22.25
N GLN A 448 -21.60 7.08 -23.20
CA GLN A 448 -20.39 6.28 -22.93
C GLN A 448 -19.15 6.93 -23.56
N ALA A 449 -18.04 6.94 -22.84
CA ALA A 449 -16.77 7.51 -23.25
C ALA A 449 -15.79 6.47 -23.81
N PHE A 450 -15.23 6.74 -24.99
CA PHE A 450 -14.26 5.90 -25.67
C PHE A 450 -12.99 6.69 -26.02
N ALA A 451 -11.83 6.16 -25.65
CA ALA A 451 -10.52 6.74 -25.92
C ALA A 451 -9.90 6.15 -27.20
N THR A 452 -9.38 7.01 -28.07
CA THR A 452 -8.54 6.60 -29.20
C THR A 452 -7.10 6.61 -28.76
N LEU A 453 -6.53 5.43 -28.50
CA LEU A 453 -5.12 5.25 -28.12
C LEU A 453 -4.27 4.96 -29.36
N VAL A 454 -3.11 5.59 -29.45
CA VAL A 454 -2.09 5.32 -30.49
C VAL A 454 -0.80 4.88 -29.82
N PHE A 455 -0.29 3.72 -30.23
CA PHE A 455 1.04 3.23 -29.88
C PHE A 455 2.01 3.55 -31.03
N ASP A 456 3.19 4.07 -30.73
CA ASP A 456 4.28 4.35 -31.69
C ASP A 456 4.92 3.11 -32.34
N SER A 457 4.27 1.94 -32.23
CA SER A 457 4.68 0.72 -32.89
C SER A 457 3.48 -0.11 -33.33
N ASP A 458 3.46 -0.47 -34.62
CA ASP A 458 2.51 -1.40 -35.24
C ASP A 458 2.61 -2.84 -34.72
N HIS A 459 3.57 -3.16 -33.85
CA HIS A 459 3.72 -4.44 -33.16
C HIS A 459 2.75 -4.67 -32.00
N TYR A 460 1.85 -3.72 -31.69
CA TYR A 460 0.76 -3.96 -30.73
C TYR A 460 -0.46 -4.56 -31.44
N GLN A 461 -0.93 -5.72 -30.95
CA GLN A 461 -1.88 -6.58 -31.65
C GLN A 461 -3.32 -6.39 -31.14
N TYR A 462 -3.46 -6.23 -29.83
CA TYR A 462 -4.70 -5.95 -29.14
C TYR A 462 -4.42 -5.25 -27.81
N VAL A 463 -5.47 -4.64 -27.25
CA VAL A 463 -5.53 -4.16 -25.87
C VAL A 463 -6.71 -4.83 -25.18
N LYS A 464 -6.48 -5.44 -24.02
CA LYS A 464 -7.57 -5.88 -23.13
C LYS A 464 -7.95 -4.76 -22.19
N THR A 465 -9.25 -4.59 -21.97
CA THR A 465 -9.84 -3.85 -20.85
C THR A 465 -11.32 -4.21 -20.71
N ASN A 466 -11.95 -3.93 -19.56
CA ASN A 466 -13.40 -4.09 -19.37
C ASN A 466 -13.95 -5.49 -19.76
N GLY A 467 -13.21 -6.56 -19.46
CA GLY A 467 -13.59 -7.93 -19.82
C GLY A 467 -13.63 -8.23 -21.33
N LYS A 468 -12.94 -7.45 -22.15
CA LYS A 468 -12.91 -7.57 -23.62
C LYS A 468 -11.47 -7.43 -24.16
N THR A 469 -11.18 -8.14 -25.24
CA THR A 469 -9.97 -7.98 -26.07
C THR A 469 -10.29 -7.12 -27.29
N TYR A 470 -9.73 -5.92 -27.41
CA TYR A 470 -9.92 -5.00 -28.54
C TYR A 470 -8.75 -5.08 -29.51
N TYR A 471 -9.01 -5.43 -30.77
CA TYR A 471 -7.98 -5.53 -31.80
C TYR A 471 -7.56 -4.16 -32.34
N THR A 472 -6.24 -3.99 -32.53
CA THR A 472 -5.68 -2.76 -33.11
C THR A 472 -5.94 -2.65 -34.61
N THR A 473 -5.95 -1.42 -35.12
CA THR A 473 -5.81 -1.12 -36.54
C THR A 473 -4.40 -0.57 -36.78
N LYS A 474 -3.66 -1.17 -37.73
CA LYS A 474 -2.25 -0.82 -38.00
C LYS A 474 -2.13 0.15 -39.18
N GLY A 475 -1.24 1.13 -39.09
CA GLY A 475 -0.96 2.05 -40.17
C GLY A 475 0.22 2.99 -39.87
N GLY A 476 1.06 3.26 -40.87
CA GLY A 476 2.18 4.20 -40.73
C GLY A 476 3.26 3.79 -39.72
N GLY A 477 3.41 2.49 -39.41
CA GLY A 477 4.31 2.01 -38.35
C GLY A 477 3.73 2.13 -36.93
N MET A 478 2.48 2.57 -36.78
CA MET A 478 1.76 2.68 -35.51
C MET A 478 0.62 1.66 -35.41
N ALA A 479 0.14 1.43 -34.19
CA ALA A 479 -1.09 0.69 -33.90
C ALA A 479 -2.09 1.60 -33.16
N THR A 480 -3.34 1.66 -33.63
CA THR A 480 -4.42 2.45 -33.03
C THR A 480 -5.51 1.54 -32.49
N VAL A 481 -6.09 1.85 -31.34
CA VAL A 481 -7.25 1.14 -30.77
C VAL A 481 -8.21 2.13 -30.12
N VAL A 482 -9.50 1.81 -30.14
CA VAL A 482 -10.58 2.61 -29.55
C VAL A 482 -11.27 1.76 -28.49
N ILE A 483 -11.13 2.14 -27.22
CA ILE A 483 -11.58 1.36 -26.05
C ILE A 483 -12.45 2.24 -25.12
N PRO A 484 -13.42 1.67 -24.39
CA PRO A 484 -14.16 2.41 -23.36
C PRO A 484 -13.23 2.78 -22.20
N VAL A 485 -13.40 3.98 -21.66
CA VAL A 485 -12.61 4.50 -20.54
C VAL A 485 -13.47 5.22 -19.52
N ALA A 486 -13.11 5.13 -18.23
CA ALA A 486 -13.55 6.05 -17.21
C ALA A 486 -12.78 7.38 -17.36
N LEU A 487 -13.48 8.50 -17.51
CA LEU A 487 -12.84 9.82 -17.63
C LEU A 487 -12.46 10.35 -16.24
N ASN A 488 -11.34 11.05 -16.14
CA ASN A 488 -10.79 11.57 -14.88
C ASN A 488 -10.49 10.48 -13.82
N GLU A 489 -10.34 9.22 -14.24
CA GLU A 489 -9.96 8.07 -13.39
C GLU A 489 -8.81 7.25 -14.02
N ASN A 490 -8.11 6.47 -13.20
CA ASN A 490 -7.07 5.54 -13.67
C ASN A 490 -7.70 4.30 -14.32
N ASN A 491 -7.33 4.03 -15.57
CA ASN A 491 -7.81 2.88 -16.34
C ASN A 491 -6.67 1.87 -16.54
N THR A 492 -6.87 0.63 -16.10
CA THR A 492 -5.91 -0.46 -16.32
C THR A 492 -6.17 -1.15 -17.66
N ILE A 493 -5.11 -1.32 -18.46
CA ILE A 493 -5.16 -2.01 -19.75
C ILE A 493 -4.01 -3.04 -19.86
N LEU A 494 -4.21 -4.12 -20.61
CA LEU A 494 -3.13 -5.02 -21.02
C LEU A 494 -2.93 -4.95 -22.54
N ALA A 495 -1.84 -4.36 -23.00
CA ALA A 495 -1.52 -4.26 -24.43
C ALA A 495 -0.55 -5.37 -24.84
N MET A 496 -0.92 -6.20 -25.81
CA MET A 496 -0.08 -7.30 -26.27
C MET A 496 0.83 -6.88 -27.43
N THR A 497 2.13 -7.11 -27.30
CA THR A 497 3.11 -6.87 -28.37
C THR A 497 3.88 -8.12 -28.80
N ASP A 498 4.14 -8.21 -30.11
CA ASP A 498 4.98 -9.24 -30.75
C ASP A 498 6.38 -8.73 -31.15
N LYS A 499 6.77 -7.53 -30.72
CA LYS A 499 8.11 -6.94 -31.01
C LYS A 499 9.26 -7.65 -30.28
N MET A 500 8.94 -8.43 -29.26
CA MET A 500 9.87 -9.25 -28.49
C MET A 500 9.90 -10.68 -29.05
N SER A 501 10.95 -11.44 -28.73
CA SER A 501 11.14 -12.82 -29.22
C SER A 501 10.06 -13.81 -28.74
N VAL A 502 9.23 -13.41 -27.78
CA VAL A 502 7.97 -14.04 -27.38
C VAL A 502 6.93 -12.92 -27.26
N ALA A 503 5.68 -13.21 -27.63
CA ALA A 503 4.58 -12.27 -27.46
C ALA A 503 4.25 -12.09 -25.97
N HIS A 504 4.10 -10.83 -25.53
CA HIS A 504 3.82 -10.50 -24.13
C HIS A 504 2.67 -9.49 -24.02
N GLU A 505 1.72 -9.78 -23.14
CA GLU A 505 0.77 -8.81 -22.60
C GLU A 505 1.50 -7.93 -21.59
N ILE A 506 1.52 -6.62 -21.83
CA ILE A 506 2.15 -5.63 -20.97
C ILE A 506 1.05 -4.81 -20.29
N ALA A 507 1.13 -4.72 -18.95
CA ALA A 507 0.22 -3.88 -18.18
C ALA A 507 0.61 -2.41 -18.27
N TYR A 508 -0.40 -1.56 -18.49
CA TYR A 508 -0.31 -0.11 -18.41
C TYR A 508 -1.49 0.44 -17.60
N THR A 509 -1.24 1.53 -16.87
CA THR A 509 -2.28 2.38 -16.31
C THR A 509 -2.31 3.65 -17.15
N ILE A 510 -3.50 4.07 -17.60
CA ILE A 510 -3.69 5.33 -18.35
C ILE A 510 -4.65 6.25 -17.60
N PHE A 511 -4.45 7.56 -17.71
CA PHE A 511 -5.34 8.59 -17.19
C PHE A 511 -5.67 9.59 -18.31
N ILE A 512 -6.94 9.93 -18.42
CA ILE A 512 -7.47 10.81 -19.46
C ILE A 512 -8.22 11.92 -18.73
N TYR A 513 -7.59 13.09 -18.65
CA TYR A 513 -8.21 14.26 -18.04
C TYR A 513 -9.06 15.00 -19.07
N LEU A 514 -10.30 15.29 -18.68
CA LEU A 514 -11.25 16.05 -19.49
C LEU A 514 -12.03 16.98 -18.57
N ALA A 515 -11.73 18.28 -18.65
CA ALA A 515 -12.26 19.34 -17.80
C ALA A 515 -13.79 19.36 -17.74
N ALA A 516 -14.43 19.16 -18.90
CA ALA A 516 -15.89 19.14 -19.04
C ALA A 516 -16.55 17.87 -18.47
N ALA A 517 -15.80 16.79 -18.23
CA ALA A 517 -16.27 15.61 -17.49
C ALA A 517 -16.05 15.74 -15.96
N GLY A 518 -15.33 16.78 -15.52
CA GLY A 518 -15.10 17.11 -14.12
C GLY A 518 -15.73 18.46 -13.75
N ASN A 519 -15.12 19.14 -12.78
CA ASN A 519 -15.62 20.42 -12.24
C ASN A 519 -15.34 21.64 -13.14
N GLY A 520 -15.11 21.46 -14.45
CA GLY A 520 -14.83 22.55 -15.41
C GLY A 520 -13.48 23.24 -15.24
N LYS A 521 -12.63 22.74 -14.33
CA LYS A 521 -11.25 23.18 -14.12
C LYS A 521 -10.31 22.60 -15.17
N GLY A 522 -9.17 23.25 -15.42
CA GLY A 522 -8.17 22.75 -16.36
C GLY A 522 -7.36 21.59 -15.76
N ALA A 523 -6.50 20.98 -16.58
CA ALA A 523 -5.52 19.99 -16.13
C ALA A 523 -4.44 20.57 -15.17
N GLY A 524 -4.46 21.89 -14.96
CA GLY A 524 -3.38 22.66 -14.33
C GLY A 524 -2.30 23.08 -15.30
N THR A 525 -1.41 23.95 -14.82
CA THR A 525 -0.07 24.12 -15.40
C THR A 525 0.86 24.39 -14.25
N VAL A 526 1.58 23.37 -13.80
CA VAL A 526 2.43 23.45 -12.62
C VAL A 526 3.62 24.36 -12.94
N GLN A 527 3.74 25.49 -12.23
CA GLN A 527 4.89 26.40 -12.35
C GLN A 527 5.80 26.22 -11.13
N ASN A 528 7.11 26.09 -11.37
CA ASN A 528 8.13 25.88 -10.33
C ASN A 528 9.01 27.13 -10.12
N LYS A 529 8.49 28.33 -10.42
CA LYS A 529 9.27 29.59 -10.47
C LYS A 529 9.18 30.46 -9.22
N THR A 530 8.05 30.36 -8.51
CA THR A 530 7.67 31.10 -7.30
C THR A 530 6.67 30.24 -6.53
N LEU A 531 6.45 30.52 -5.24
CA LEU A 531 5.34 29.92 -4.50
C LEU A 531 4.03 30.40 -5.15
N ASP A 532 3.04 29.53 -5.30
CA ASP A 532 1.80 29.94 -5.95
C ASP A 532 0.96 30.87 -5.05
N ASP A 533 0.38 31.94 -5.61
CA ASP A 533 -0.49 32.88 -4.88
C ASP A 533 -1.80 32.22 -4.40
N LYS A 534 -2.21 31.13 -5.06
CA LYS A 534 -3.44 30.35 -4.80
C LYS A 534 -3.16 28.89 -5.13
N ALA A 535 -3.87 27.96 -4.49
CA ALA A 535 -3.74 26.53 -4.76
C ALA A 535 -3.80 26.22 -6.27
N PRO A 536 -2.79 25.55 -6.85
CA PRO A 536 -2.80 25.19 -8.25
C PRO A 536 -3.92 24.20 -8.56
N GLU A 537 -4.42 24.24 -9.80
CA GLU A 537 -5.29 23.17 -10.31
C GLU A 537 -4.41 21.94 -10.58
N ILE A 538 -4.81 20.78 -10.06
CA ILE A 538 -4.10 19.51 -10.24
C ILE A 538 -5.09 18.52 -10.86
N MET A 539 -4.70 17.87 -11.96
CA MET A 539 -5.57 16.92 -12.65
C MET A 539 -6.05 15.81 -11.70
N GLY A 540 -7.35 15.52 -11.73
CA GLY A 540 -7.99 14.46 -10.92
C GLY A 540 -8.05 14.70 -9.40
N LEU A 541 -7.62 15.85 -8.89
CA LEU A 541 -7.74 16.24 -7.48
C LEU A 541 -8.65 17.46 -7.30
N ASN A 542 -9.35 17.53 -6.17
CA ASN A 542 -10.20 18.67 -5.82
C ASN A 542 -9.60 19.43 -4.62
N TYR A 543 -9.26 20.69 -4.81
CA TYR A 543 -8.77 21.57 -3.72
C TYR A 543 -9.83 21.76 -2.63
N GLU A 544 -9.42 21.61 -1.37
CA GLU A 544 -10.25 21.77 -0.18
C GLU A 544 -9.87 23.02 0.65
N SER A 545 -8.58 23.19 1.00
CA SER A 545 -8.14 24.30 1.86
C SER A 545 -6.65 24.65 1.73
N GLU A 546 -6.25 25.82 2.23
CA GLU A 546 -4.86 26.28 2.34
C GLU A 546 -4.52 26.42 3.82
N THR A 547 -3.45 25.76 4.28
CA THR A 547 -2.94 25.97 5.64
C THR A 547 -2.27 27.35 5.67
N LYS A 548 -2.88 28.25 6.44
CA LYS A 548 -2.45 29.64 6.52
C LYS A 548 -1.14 29.75 7.29
N LEU A 549 -0.25 30.56 6.74
CA LEU A 549 1.00 30.98 7.35
C LEU A 549 0.88 32.46 7.72
N GLU A 550 1.36 32.82 8.91
CA GLU A 550 1.34 34.21 9.41
C GLU A 550 2.75 34.84 9.43
N HIS A 551 3.80 34.02 9.41
CA HIS A 551 5.20 34.43 9.58
C HIS A 551 6.16 33.80 8.54
N ALA A 552 6.04 32.51 8.26
CA ALA A 552 6.97 31.79 7.39
C ALA A 552 6.89 32.23 5.92
N GLU A 553 8.05 32.45 5.28
CA GLU A 553 8.13 33.03 3.93
C GLU A 553 8.76 32.11 2.86
N TYR A 554 9.11 30.85 3.17
CA TYR A 554 9.74 29.93 2.19
C TYR A 554 8.90 28.71 1.80
N PHE A 555 7.68 28.52 2.35
CA PHE A 555 6.84 27.37 1.99
C PHE A 555 5.35 27.72 1.84
N LYS A 556 4.57 26.79 1.31
CA LYS A 556 3.10 26.79 1.31
C LYS A 556 2.54 25.37 1.43
N ILE A 557 1.32 25.25 1.94
CA ILE A 557 0.61 23.98 2.15
C ILE A 557 -0.83 24.10 1.64
N TYR A 558 -1.21 23.24 0.70
CA TYR A 558 -2.54 23.14 0.11
C TYR A 558 -3.11 21.73 0.23
N HIS A 559 -4.33 21.59 0.73
CA HIS A 559 -5.00 20.32 0.96
C HIS A 559 -6.04 20.04 -0.14
N TYR A 560 -6.12 18.78 -0.55
CA TYR A 560 -6.97 18.26 -1.62
C TYR A 560 -7.72 17.00 -1.18
N ASP A 561 -8.74 16.63 -1.95
CA ASP A 561 -9.55 15.44 -1.73
C ASP A 561 -8.71 14.16 -1.61
N LYS A 562 -9.29 13.17 -0.92
CA LYS A 562 -8.62 11.93 -0.46
C LYS A 562 -7.47 12.17 0.56
N GLY A 563 -7.40 13.34 1.18
CA GLY A 563 -6.40 13.68 2.20
C GLY A 563 -5.01 13.93 1.62
N ILE A 564 -4.93 14.32 0.34
CA ILE A 564 -3.66 14.57 -0.35
C ILE A 564 -3.25 16.03 -0.10
N THR A 565 -1.99 16.25 0.29
CA THR A 565 -1.46 17.58 0.58
C THR A 565 -0.33 17.93 -0.40
N LEU A 566 -0.43 19.10 -1.04
CA LEU A 566 0.68 19.71 -1.78
C LEU A 566 1.48 20.61 -0.84
N LEU A 567 2.72 20.23 -0.58
CA LEU A 567 3.73 21.08 0.07
C LEU A 567 4.59 21.74 -1.00
N GLU A 568 4.70 23.07 -0.97
CA GLU A 568 5.60 23.83 -1.82
C GLU A 568 6.74 24.40 -0.98
N VAL A 569 7.99 24.27 -1.44
CA VAL A 569 9.17 24.84 -0.77
C VAL A 569 10.01 25.62 -1.77
N ASP A 570 10.24 26.90 -1.51
CA ASP A 570 11.22 27.70 -2.23
C ASP A 570 12.64 27.28 -1.81
N VAL A 571 13.47 26.94 -2.79
CA VAL A 571 14.87 26.49 -2.62
C VAL A 571 15.86 27.45 -3.28
N THR A 572 15.42 28.68 -3.60
CA THR A 572 16.21 29.69 -4.32
C THR A 572 16.15 31.09 -3.73
N LYS A 573 15.03 31.49 -3.11
CA LYS A 573 14.90 32.76 -2.40
C LYS A 573 16.00 32.93 -1.35
N ASP A 574 16.59 34.11 -1.34
CA ASP A 574 17.75 34.53 -0.52
C ASP A 574 19.07 33.77 -0.82
N THR A 575 19.11 32.84 -1.79
CA THR A 575 20.32 32.08 -2.22
C THR A 575 21.02 32.69 -3.46
N ILE A 576 22.15 32.13 -3.95
CA ILE A 576 22.74 32.55 -5.26
C ILE A 576 21.88 32.16 -6.48
N ARG A 577 20.87 31.30 -6.28
CA ARG A 577 19.89 30.96 -7.32
C ARG A 577 18.71 31.94 -7.35
N ASP A 578 18.59 32.87 -6.40
CA ASP A 578 17.48 33.85 -6.34
C ASP A 578 17.43 34.69 -7.64
N PRO A 579 16.34 34.64 -8.41
CA PRO A 579 16.20 35.43 -9.63
C PRO A 579 16.36 36.93 -9.38
N LYS A 580 15.89 37.44 -8.23
CA LYS A 580 15.90 38.87 -7.90
C LYS A 580 17.31 39.42 -7.68
N LYS A 581 18.24 38.59 -7.21
CA LYS A 581 19.65 38.96 -7.04
C LYS A 581 20.38 39.10 -8.39
N LYS A 582 20.03 38.26 -9.36
CA LYS A 582 20.64 38.28 -10.70
C LYS A 582 20.25 39.49 -11.53
N ASP A 583 19.07 40.07 -11.30
CA ASP A 583 18.64 41.31 -11.94
C ASP A 583 19.29 42.57 -11.33
N SER A 584 19.79 42.53 -10.08
CA SER A 584 20.42 43.71 -9.44
C SER A 584 21.83 44.03 -9.95
N ASP A 585 22.64 43.02 -10.30
CA ASP A 585 24.04 43.23 -10.73
C ASP A 585 24.17 43.97 -12.06
N ASN A 586 23.10 43.99 -12.86
CA ASN A 586 23.09 44.62 -14.18
C ASN A 586 22.68 46.11 -14.16
N LYS A 587 22.77 46.77 -13.00
CA LYS A 587 22.26 48.13 -12.79
C LYS A 587 23.18 49.10 -12.04
N ASP A 588 24.50 48.88 -12.07
CA ASP A 588 25.46 49.84 -11.50
C ASP A 588 26.71 50.09 -12.37
N THR A 589 26.49 50.55 -13.61
CA THR A 589 27.52 51.26 -14.41
C THR A 589 26.94 52.42 -15.24
N ASP A 590 26.54 53.50 -14.56
CA ASP A 590 26.56 54.83 -15.18
C ASP A 590 27.09 55.88 -14.20
N THR A 591 28.03 56.70 -14.65
CA THR A 591 28.44 57.91 -13.92
C THR A 591 29.06 58.94 -14.88
N ASN A 592 28.24 59.93 -15.24
CA ASN A 592 28.60 61.20 -15.88
C ASN A 592 29.18 61.15 -17.31
N LYS A 593 28.39 61.67 -18.25
CA LYS A 593 28.65 63.05 -18.71
C LYS A 593 27.43 63.75 -19.32
N ASP A 594 27.26 65.04 -19.02
CA ASP A 594 26.35 65.94 -19.75
C ASP A 594 26.71 66.05 -21.23
N THR A 595 25.72 66.13 -22.13
CA THR A 595 25.25 67.43 -22.70
C THR A 595 24.07 67.27 -23.67
N ASP A 596 22.95 67.92 -23.32
CA ASP A 596 22.14 68.88 -24.11
C ASP A 596 21.61 68.59 -25.56
N THR A 597 20.50 69.27 -25.88
CA THR A 597 19.86 69.54 -27.20
C THR A 597 19.02 68.47 -27.94
N ASN A 598 17.71 68.78 -27.97
CA ASN A 598 16.79 68.86 -29.14
C ASN A 598 16.22 67.64 -29.90
N GLU A 599 14.99 67.91 -30.37
CA GLU A 599 14.24 67.38 -31.54
C GLU A 599 15.14 67.04 -32.74
N ASP A 600 14.83 66.11 -33.65
CA ASP A 600 13.52 65.72 -34.23
C ASP A 600 13.61 64.26 -34.77
N SER A 601 12.51 63.80 -35.37
CA SER A 601 12.24 62.48 -35.95
C SER A 601 13.09 62.04 -37.17
N ASN A 602 12.92 60.75 -37.50
CA ASN A 602 12.96 60.15 -38.85
C ASN A 602 14.23 59.36 -39.28
N LYS A 603 14.14 58.02 -39.11
CA LYS A 603 14.57 56.97 -40.06
C LYS A 603 16.06 56.65 -40.25
N SER A 604 16.48 55.52 -39.66
CA SER A 604 17.41 54.57 -40.28
C SER A 604 17.13 53.13 -39.83
N GLU A 605 16.02 52.56 -40.31
CA GLU A 605 15.62 51.18 -40.04
C GLU A 605 16.53 50.17 -40.77
N LYS A 606 17.26 49.33 -40.02
CA LYS A 606 17.88 48.12 -40.61
C LYS A 606 18.17 46.99 -39.60
N THR A 607 17.39 45.92 -39.72
CA THR A 607 17.73 44.54 -39.32
C THR A 607 18.20 44.29 -37.88
N SER A 608 17.27 44.34 -36.93
CA SER A 608 17.04 43.17 -36.08
C SER A 608 16.03 42.28 -36.81
N LYS A 609 16.29 40.97 -36.94
CA LYS A 609 15.42 40.08 -37.72
C LYS A 609 14.72 39.10 -36.79
N ASP A 610 13.40 39.27 -36.63
CA ASP A 610 12.55 38.19 -36.14
C ASP A 610 12.73 36.93 -36.99
N GLN A 611 12.81 35.78 -36.35
CA GLN A 611 12.45 34.52 -36.99
C GLN A 611 11.39 33.81 -36.18
N THR A 612 10.15 34.16 -36.53
CA THR A 612 8.98 33.30 -36.46
C THR A 612 9.29 31.85 -36.82
N SER A 613 8.52 30.95 -36.23
CA SER A 613 8.39 29.55 -36.62
C SER A 613 8.15 29.38 -38.13
N GLU A 614 8.97 28.57 -38.79
CA GLU A 614 8.58 27.77 -39.96
C GLU A 614 8.99 26.32 -39.71
N ALA A 615 8.12 25.38 -40.04
CA ALA A 615 8.40 23.96 -39.90
C ALA A 615 9.30 23.46 -41.05
N ALA A 616 10.36 22.75 -40.72
CA ALA A 616 11.19 22.02 -41.68
C ALA A 616 11.06 20.52 -41.40
N ASP A 617 10.59 19.78 -42.41
CA ASP A 617 10.49 18.32 -42.36
C ASP A 617 11.89 17.68 -42.43
N SER A 618 12.26 16.93 -41.39
CA SER A 618 13.41 16.04 -41.40
C SER A 618 13.16 14.81 -40.53
N ALA A 619 12.41 13.85 -41.06
CA ALA A 619 12.17 12.56 -40.42
C ALA A 619 13.43 11.69 -40.33
N GLU A 620 14.17 11.77 -39.22
CA GLU A 620 14.86 10.65 -38.55
C GLU A 620 15.47 11.13 -37.21
N GLY A 621 14.96 10.63 -36.10
CA GLY A 621 15.41 11.02 -34.75
C GLY A 621 14.34 10.75 -33.71
N GLY A 622 14.37 9.58 -33.08
CA GLY A 622 13.48 9.26 -31.97
C GLY A 622 13.94 9.98 -30.70
N GLU A 623 13.08 10.83 -30.14
CA GLU A 623 13.21 11.24 -28.74
C GLU A 623 13.25 10.00 -27.87
N ALA A 624 14.34 9.81 -27.11
CA ALA A 624 14.37 8.76 -26.10
C ALA A 624 13.37 9.11 -24.99
N VAL A 625 12.59 8.14 -24.54
CA VAL A 625 11.74 8.32 -23.36
C VAL A 625 12.65 8.49 -22.14
N VAL A 626 12.66 9.71 -21.61
CA VAL A 626 13.40 10.12 -20.42
C VAL A 626 12.97 9.26 -19.22
N GLY A 627 13.92 8.74 -18.45
CA GLY A 627 13.60 7.83 -17.34
C GLY A 627 12.86 8.53 -16.21
N GLU A 628 11.97 7.83 -15.50
CA GLU A 628 11.19 8.38 -14.37
C GLU A 628 12.09 9.05 -13.30
N ALA A 629 13.25 8.46 -13.01
CA ALA A 629 14.25 9.04 -12.11
C ALA A 629 14.94 10.31 -12.64
N GLU A 630 15.02 10.47 -13.97
CA GLU A 630 15.62 11.63 -14.64
C GLU A 630 14.60 12.78 -14.72
N GLN A 631 13.33 12.46 -14.98
CA GLN A 631 12.20 13.40 -14.84
C GLN A 631 12.11 13.91 -13.39
N ALA A 632 12.12 13.00 -12.41
CA ALA A 632 12.09 13.36 -11.00
C ALA A 632 13.32 14.17 -10.55
N ALA A 633 14.49 13.97 -11.16
CA ALA A 633 15.68 14.80 -10.90
C ALA A 633 15.54 16.23 -11.45
N GLU A 634 14.89 16.42 -12.60
CA GLU A 634 14.65 17.73 -13.21
C GLU A 634 13.73 18.60 -12.34
N LEU A 635 12.76 18.01 -11.62
CA LEU A 635 11.88 18.73 -10.69
C LEU A 635 12.66 19.46 -9.58
N TYR A 636 13.80 18.92 -9.12
CA TYR A 636 14.66 19.58 -8.12
C TYR A 636 15.45 20.78 -8.67
N LYS A 637 15.44 21.03 -9.98
CA LYS A 637 16.07 22.21 -10.59
C LYS A 637 15.17 23.45 -10.59
N GLY A 638 13.90 23.29 -10.21
CA GLY A 638 12.96 24.41 -10.00
C GLY A 638 13.43 25.42 -8.94
N ASN A 639 12.82 26.60 -8.96
CA ASN A 639 12.98 27.60 -7.89
C ASN A 639 12.18 27.21 -6.66
N VAL A 640 10.97 26.71 -6.89
CA VAL A 640 10.10 26.06 -5.91
C VAL A 640 10.00 24.60 -6.26
N ILE A 641 10.23 23.74 -5.28
CA ILE A 641 9.97 22.31 -5.36
C ILE A 641 8.57 22.05 -4.81
N LYS A 642 7.79 21.25 -5.53
CA LYS A 642 6.45 20.84 -5.12
C LYS A 642 6.43 19.35 -4.80
N TYR A 643 5.92 19.03 -3.61
CA TYR A 643 5.85 17.69 -3.05
C TYR A 643 4.38 17.30 -2.85
N LEU A 644 3.97 16.19 -3.45
CA LEU A 644 2.62 15.65 -3.27
C LEU A 644 2.66 14.59 -2.18
N LEU A 645 2.19 14.94 -0.99
CA LEU A 645 2.09 14.06 0.17
C LEU A 645 0.81 13.21 0.03
N VAL A 646 0.99 11.91 -0.15
CA VAL A 646 -0.09 10.96 -0.50
C VAL A 646 -0.31 9.99 0.65
N PRO A 647 -1.51 9.90 1.26
CA PRO A 647 -1.79 8.94 2.33
C PRO A 647 -1.66 7.48 1.88
N GLU A 648 -1.47 6.57 2.84
CA GLU A 648 -1.35 5.14 2.55
C GLU A 648 -2.59 4.63 1.78
N ASN A 649 -2.37 3.73 0.80
CA ASN A 649 -3.41 3.14 -0.05
C ASN A 649 -4.22 4.13 -0.91
N THR A 650 -3.83 5.41 -0.99
CA THR A 650 -4.52 6.42 -1.80
C THR A 650 -4.10 6.35 -3.26
N VAL A 651 -5.07 6.14 -4.17
CA VAL A 651 -4.83 6.08 -5.61
C VAL A 651 -4.81 7.48 -6.21
N ILE A 652 -3.62 7.94 -6.62
CA ILE A 652 -3.45 9.19 -7.37
C ILE A 652 -3.56 8.97 -8.89
N PRO A 653 -4.00 9.98 -9.66
CA PRO A 653 -3.86 10.01 -11.12
C PRO A 653 -2.43 9.72 -11.58
N VAL A 654 -2.27 8.81 -12.55
CA VAL A 654 -0.96 8.55 -13.16
C VAL A 654 -0.45 9.78 -13.93
N GLY A 655 0.86 10.01 -13.90
CA GLY A 655 1.50 11.17 -14.53
C GLY A 655 1.66 12.39 -13.63
N LEU A 656 1.10 12.42 -12.42
CA LEU A 656 1.40 13.52 -11.47
C LEU A 656 2.89 13.56 -11.06
N SER A 657 3.58 12.42 -11.09
CA SER A 657 5.04 12.34 -10.90
C SER A 657 5.87 13.02 -12.01
N GLU A 658 5.24 13.44 -13.11
CA GLU A 658 5.87 14.26 -14.17
C GLU A 658 6.00 15.73 -13.72
N ASP A 659 5.15 16.22 -12.80
CA ASP A 659 5.06 17.63 -12.40
C ASP A 659 5.54 17.91 -10.96
N MET A 660 5.47 16.91 -10.07
CA MET A 660 5.70 17.07 -8.64
C MET A 660 6.25 15.79 -7.99
N ILE A 661 7.08 15.94 -6.96
CA ILE A 661 7.71 14.81 -6.27
C ILE A 661 6.69 14.15 -5.35
N VAL A 662 6.28 12.93 -5.67
CA VAL A 662 5.34 12.15 -4.85
C VAL A 662 6.06 11.64 -3.60
N VAL A 663 5.47 11.90 -2.44
CA VAL A 663 5.91 11.41 -1.12
C VAL A 663 4.81 10.50 -0.59
N GLN A 664 5.08 9.19 -0.55
CA GLN A 664 4.14 8.22 0.00
C GLN A 664 4.22 8.23 1.53
N MET A 665 3.09 8.52 2.18
CA MET A 665 2.93 8.44 3.64
C MET A 665 2.43 7.05 4.07
N PRO A 666 2.69 6.59 5.30
CA PRO A 666 3.52 7.25 6.33
C PRO A 666 5.02 7.21 6.00
N THR A 667 5.77 8.24 6.39
CA THR A 667 7.23 8.31 6.24
C THR A 667 7.94 7.87 7.51
N ASP A 668 8.00 6.56 7.73
CA ASP A 668 8.44 5.91 8.98
C ASP A 668 9.94 5.58 9.05
N GLN A 669 10.71 5.81 7.98
CA GLN A 669 12.17 5.59 7.94
C GLN A 669 12.88 6.84 7.39
N ALA A 670 12.81 7.96 8.11
CA ALA A 670 13.43 9.21 7.70
C ALA A 670 14.98 9.19 7.85
N TYR A 671 15.66 9.77 6.87
CA TYR A 671 17.01 10.32 7.02
C TYR A 671 16.92 11.79 7.42
N VAL A 672 17.66 12.23 8.45
CA VAL A 672 17.69 13.63 8.91
C VAL A 672 19.11 14.20 8.90
N SER A 673 19.38 15.30 8.19
CA SER A 673 20.78 15.76 8.01
C SER A 673 21.40 16.50 9.20
N ASP A 674 20.63 17.26 9.98
CA ASP A 674 21.14 18.14 11.05
C ASP A 674 20.35 18.06 12.38
N ASN A 675 20.93 18.63 13.45
CA ASN A 675 20.41 18.59 14.82
C ASN A 675 19.17 19.48 15.00
N GLU A 676 19.03 20.62 14.30
CA GLU A 676 17.85 21.48 14.46
C GLU A 676 16.56 20.81 13.95
N ILE A 677 16.66 20.04 12.86
CA ILE A 677 15.57 19.17 12.38
C ILE A 677 15.22 18.11 13.44
N LEU A 678 16.23 17.48 14.06
CA LEU A 678 16.00 16.50 15.12
C LEU A 678 15.36 17.11 16.38
N LYS A 679 15.65 18.36 16.72
CA LYS A 679 15.01 19.07 17.86
C LYS A 679 13.54 19.36 17.58
N GLN A 680 13.20 19.80 16.37
CA GLN A 680 11.79 19.96 15.97
C GLN A 680 11.05 18.61 16.00
N MET A 681 11.68 17.52 15.54
CA MET A 681 11.13 16.17 15.66
C MET A 681 11.05 15.66 17.12
N GLU A 682 11.93 16.10 18.02
CA GLU A 682 11.88 15.79 19.46
C GLU A 682 10.70 16.49 20.14
N GLU A 683 10.45 17.78 19.85
CA GLU A 683 9.29 18.51 20.35
C GLU A 683 7.94 17.95 19.85
N MET A 684 7.97 17.20 18.75
CA MET A 684 6.81 16.55 18.13
C MET A 684 6.67 15.05 18.45
N ASP A 685 7.53 14.44 19.26
CA ASP A 685 7.53 12.99 19.54
C ASP A 685 7.71 12.11 18.27
N LEU A 686 8.42 12.64 17.26
CA LEU A 686 8.64 12.00 15.95
C LEU A 686 9.99 11.24 15.85
N LEU A 687 10.76 11.13 16.94
CA LEU A 687 12.07 10.48 16.95
C LEU A 687 12.03 8.97 16.65
N ASP A 688 10.87 8.33 16.75
CA ASP A 688 10.64 6.95 16.32
C ASP A 688 10.58 6.79 14.80
N GLN A 689 10.30 7.87 14.04
CA GLN A 689 10.28 7.88 12.57
C GLN A 689 11.69 8.04 11.96
N VAL A 690 12.73 8.23 12.78
CA VAL A 690 14.10 8.49 12.33
C VAL A 690 14.88 7.18 12.24
N ALA A 691 15.40 6.86 11.07
CA ALA A 691 16.15 5.63 10.79
C ALA A 691 17.64 5.88 10.48
N ALA A 692 17.97 7.07 9.96
CA ALA A 692 19.34 7.45 9.66
C ALA A 692 19.57 8.96 9.90
N VAL A 693 20.78 9.38 10.24
CA VAL A 693 21.07 10.82 10.41
C VAL A 693 22.45 11.27 9.91
N GLY A 694 22.58 12.58 9.67
CA GLY A 694 23.72 13.23 9.04
C GLY A 694 24.93 13.50 9.92
N MET A 695 24.79 13.34 11.25
CA MET A 695 25.84 13.49 12.25
C MET A 695 26.20 12.15 12.91
N LYS A 696 27.42 12.04 13.45
CA LYS A 696 27.88 10.85 14.20
C LYS A 696 27.45 11.00 15.65
N LYS A 697 27.17 9.91 16.40
CA LYS A 697 26.72 9.94 17.83
C LYS A 697 27.33 11.07 18.68
N LYS A 698 28.67 11.19 18.68
CA LYS A 698 29.43 12.20 19.44
C LYS A 698 29.29 13.67 18.95
N ASN A 699 28.35 13.92 18.04
CA ASN A 699 27.98 15.17 17.38
C ASN A 699 26.44 15.30 17.27
N CYS A 700 25.67 14.32 17.74
CA CYS A 700 24.21 14.38 17.83
C CYS A 700 23.84 15.03 19.17
N GLU A 701 22.96 16.02 19.14
CA GLU A 701 22.57 16.78 20.34
C GLU A 701 21.35 16.19 21.04
N VAL A 702 20.41 15.62 20.28
CA VAL A 702 19.27 14.84 20.77
C VAL A 702 19.77 13.54 21.39
N SER A 703 19.54 13.33 22.69
CA SER A 703 20.08 12.19 23.46
C SER A 703 19.58 10.86 22.95
N ASP A 704 18.30 10.79 22.59
CA ASP A 704 17.61 9.54 22.38
C ASP A 704 17.98 8.96 21.00
N ILE A 705 18.11 9.82 19.99
CA ILE A 705 18.75 9.48 18.71
C ILE A 705 20.21 9.09 18.91
N ALA A 706 20.97 9.83 19.74
CA ALA A 706 22.36 9.49 20.03
C ALA A 706 22.47 8.10 20.69
N ASP A 707 21.54 7.70 21.55
CA ASP A 707 21.50 6.39 22.18
C ASP A 707 20.94 5.28 21.27
N LYS A 708 19.95 5.54 20.42
CA LYS A 708 19.48 4.65 19.34
C LYS A 708 20.58 4.29 18.30
N MET A 709 21.60 5.14 18.14
CA MET A 709 22.83 4.78 17.38
C MET A 709 23.69 3.70 18.05
N SER A 710 23.40 3.34 19.30
CA SER A 710 24.15 2.33 20.06
C SER A 710 23.49 0.98 19.83
N LYS A 711 24.15 0.11 19.05
CA LYS A 711 23.73 -1.28 18.88
C LYS A 711 23.51 -1.94 20.24
N LYS A 712 22.27 -2.40 20.53
CA LYS A 712 21.96 -3.16 21.75
C LYS A 712 22.56 -4.56 21.64
N LYS A 713 22.81 -5.23 22.78
CA LYS A 713 23.63 -6.46 22.84
C LYS A 713 23.14 -7.59 21.92
N ASP A 714 21.83 -7.76 21.82
CA ASP A 714 21.19 -8.88 21.15
C ASP A 714 20.69 -8.54 19.73
N GLU A 715 20.81 -7.27 19.31
CA GLU A 715 20.46 -6.80 17.98
C GLU A 715 21.57 -7.10 16.95
N LYS A 716 21.26 -6.93 15.65
CA LYS A 716 22.26 -7.10 14.57
C LYS A 716 22.95 -5.78 14.19
N GLN A 717 22.20 -4.69 14.17
CA GLN A 717 22.66 -3.32 13.89
C GLN A 717 22.19 -2.37 15.00
N ALA A 718 22.46 -1.08 14.85
CA ALA A 718 21.81 -0.03 15.66
C ALA A 718 20.43 0.29 15.07
N GLU A 719 19.57 0.90 15.87
CA GLU A 719 18.22 1.31 15.46
C GLU A 719 18.28 2.51 14.51
N VAL A 720 19.09 3.52 14.87
CA VAL A 720 19.46 4.65 13.99
C VAL A 720 20.88 4.45 13.45
N ILE A 721 21.10 4.68 12.15
CA ILE A 721 22.45 4.63 11.55
C ILE A 721 23.05 6.01 11.26
N TYR A 722 24.37 6.13 11.31
CA TYR A 722 25.07 7.28 10.73
C TYR A 722 25.04 7.19 9.20
N GLY A 723 24.10 7.93 8.58
CA GLY A 723 23.77 7.90 7.16
C GLY A 723 24.77 8.62 6.24
N GLY A 724 25.79 9.30 6.78
CA GLY A 724 26.62 10.23 5.99
C GLY A 724 25.99 11.63 5.97
N LYS A 725 26.77 12.66 5.63
CA LYS A 725 26.31 14.07 5.68
C LYS A 725 25.43 14.39 4.47
N GLU A 726 24.63 15.47 4.52
CA GLU A 726 23.86 15.95 3.35
C GLU A 726 24.69 16.08 2.06
N ARG A 727 25.95 16.53 2.16
CA ARG A 727 26.89 16.68 1.03
C ARG A 727 27.81 15.48 0.79
N ASP A 728 27.66 14.41 1.58
CA ASP A 728 28.35 13.12 1.45
C ASP A 728 27.45 11.98 2.00
N PRO A 729 26.26 11.71 1.40
CA PRO A 729 25.35 10.69 1.91
C PRO A 729 25.84 9.29 1.54
N LYS A 730 25.72 8.35 2.48
CA LYS A 730 25.99 6.93 2.23
C LYS A 730 24.77 6.26 1.62
N TYR A 731 24.41 6.65 0.39
CA TYR A 731 23.27 6.13 -0.36
C TYR A 731 23.04 4.61 -0.21
N ARG A 732 24.09 3.80 -0.34
CA ARG A 732 24.04 2.33 -0.17
C ARG A 732 23.57 1.87 1.22
N ASP A 733 23.90 2.62 2.26
CA ASP A 733 23.55 2.28 3.64
C ASP A 733 22.19 2.88 4.03
N LEU A 734 21.78 4.02 3.48
CA LEU A 734 20.39 4.53 3.55
C LEU A 734 19.41 3.52 2.93
N VAL A 735 19.69 3.04 1.72
CA VAL A 735 18.86 2.04 1.00
C VAL A 735 18.77 0.70 1.75
N LYS A 736 19.78 0.33 2.55
CA LYS A 736 19.75 -0.88 3.39
C LYS A 736 18.98 -0.72 4.69
N GLN A 737 18.75 0.52 5.08
CA GLN A 737 17.91 0.91 6.22
C GLN A 737 16.48 1.22 5.73
N GLU A 738 16.18 0.96 4.46
CA GLU A 738 14.86 1.12 3.85
C GLU A 738 14.29 2.55 3.97
N VAL A 739 15.21 3.54 4.02
CA VAL A 739 14.91 4.97 4.14
C VAL A 739 13.97 5.43 3.03
N ASN A 740 12.81 5.98 3.43
CA ASN A 740 11.72 6.39 2.54
C ASN A 740 11.54 7.92 2.43
N LEU A 741 12.23 8.70 3.27
CA LEU A 741 12.26 10.17 3.19
C LEU A 741 13.65 10.69 3.58
N ALA A 742 14.10 11.78 2.95
CA ALA A 742 15.30 12.51 3.36
C ALA A 742 14.97 13.99 3.70
N LEU A 743 15.04 14.34 4.98
CA LEU A 743 14.98 15.71 5.47
C LEU A 743 16.40 16.29 5.54
N VAL A 744 16.66 17.38 4.81
CA VAL A 744 17.98 18.00 4.70
C VAL A 744 17.93 19.50 4.99
N SER A 745 18.93 20.03 5.70
CA SER A 745 18.98 21.46 6.02
C SER A 745 19.26 22.35 4.80
N SER A 746 18.88 23.63 4.87
CA SER A 746 19.21 24.66 3.88
C SER A 746 20.71 24.79 3.60
N ASN A 747 21.58 24.33 4.51
CA ASN A 747 23.02 24.25 4.30
C ASN A 747 23.41 23.42 3.05
N LEU A 748 22.52 22.60 2.50
CA LEU A 748 22.71 21.92 1.21
C LEU A 748 22.58 22.87 0.00
N LEU A 749 21.71 23.90 0.04
CA LEU A 749 21.42 24.80 -1.08
C LEU A 749 22.62 25.67 -1.47
N PRO A 750 22.91 25.94 -2.76
CA PRO A 750 24.00 26.83 -3.17
C PRO A 750 23.87 28.23 -2.55
N ALA A 751 24.91 28.79 -1.94
CA ALA A 751 24.85 30.12 -1.30
C ALA A 751 26.15 30.92 -1.40
N GLU A 752 26.06 32.21 -1.07
CA GLU A 752 27.19 33.15 -1.06
C GLU A 752 28.25 32.74 -0.02
N ASP A 753 29.52 33.07 -0.28
CA ASP A 753 30.67 32.90 0.62
C ASP A 753 30.84 31.54 1.34
N LYS A 754 30.40 30.42 0.73
CA LYS A 754 30.65 29.06 1.25
C LYS A 754 32.13 28.67 1.20
N THR A 755 32.88 29.12 2.21
CA THR A 755 34.27 28.74 2.45
C THR A 755 34.37 27.31 2.99
N THR A 756 35.23 26.49 2.37
CA THR A 756 35.51 25.15 2.90
C THR A 756 36.39 25.21 4.15
N LYS A 757 36.37 24.15 4.97
CA LYS A 757 37.30 23.94 6.11
C LYS A 757 38.79 23.76 5.70
N LYS A 758 39.15 24.12 4.47
CA LYS A 758 40.52 24.19 3.91
C LYS A 758 40.85 25.56 3.31
N GLY A 759 39.96 26.56 3.40
CA GLY A 759 40.19 27.90 2.85
C GLY A 759 40.08 28.01 1.32
N LYS A 760 39.63 26.96 0.61
CA LYS A 760 39.17 27.10 -0.78
C LYS A 760 37.72 27.59 -0.74
N THR A 761 37.43 28.73 -1.38
CA THR A 761 36.07 29.12 -1.78
C THR A 761 35.58 28.13 -2.83
N ILE A 762 34.32 27.69 -2.70
CA ILE A 762 33.64 26.86 -3.70
C ILE A 762 33.07 27.83 -4.76
N THR A 763 33.23 27.56 -6.06
CA THR A 763 32.59 28.40 -7.09
C THR A 763 31.06 28.20 -7.08
N GLU A 764 30.31 29.12 -7.67
CA GLU A 764 28.87 28.93 -7.86
C GLU A 764 28.56 27.67 -8.68
N GLU A 765 29.36 27.45 -9.73
CA GLU A 765 29.35 26.24 -10.57
C GLU A 765 29.61 24.97 -9.74
N ASP A 766 30.68 24.92 -8.94
CA ASP A 766 30.99 23.79 -8.04
C ASP A 766 29.82 23.52 -7.05
N GLN A 767 29.08 24.56 -6.62
CA GLN A 767 27.93 24.41 -5.71
C GLN A 767 26.66 23.90 -6.41
N ILE A 768 26.36 24.41 -7.60
CA ILE A 768 25.20 23.99 -8.40
C ILE A 768 25.39 22.54 -8.86
N GLU A 769 26.59 22.20 -9.36
CA GLU A 769 26.95 20.83 -9.75
C GLU A 769 26.87 19.87 -8.54
N GLN A 770 27.18 20.33 -7.32
CA GLN A 770 26.98 19.54 -6.10
C GLN A 770 25.50 19.35 -5.75
N TRP A 771 24.64 20.36 -5.92
CA TRP A 771 23.20 20.25 -5.72
C TRP A 771 22.60 19.19 -6.67
N GLU A 772 22.83 19.35 -7.98
CA GLU A 772 22.32 18.45 -9.02
C GLU A 772 22.78 17.01 -8.81
N LYS A 773 24.07 16.78 -8.54
CA LYS A 773 24.61 15.45 -8.23
C LYS A 773 24.04 14.80 -6.97
N ILE A 774 23.37 15.53 -6.09
CA ILE A 774 22.74 14.99 -4.89
C ILE A 774 21.26 14.72 -5.17
N THR A 775 20.55 15.63 -5.84
CA THR A 775 19.14 15.45 -6.21
C THR A 775 18.95 14.32 -7.22
N GLU A 776 19.83 14.20 -8.22
CA GLU A 776 19.90 13.05 -9.13
C GLU A 776 20.06 11.72 -8.38
N LYS A 777 20.86 11.68 -7.31
CA LYS A 777 21.08 10.46 -6.52
C LYS A 777 19.84 10.09 -5.72
N TYR A 778 19.16 11.05 -5.10
CA TYR A 778 17.93 10.78 -4.35
C TYR A 778 16.80 10.34 -5.30
N ALA A 779 16.63 11.00 -6.44
CA ALA A 779 15.66 10.62 -7.47
C ALA A 779 15.94 9.21 -8.05
N LEU A 780 17.19 8.89 -8.40
CA LEU A 780 17.58 7.55 -8.89
C LEU A 780 17.38 6.42 -7.88
N LEU A 781 17.28 6.74 -6.58
CA LEU A 781 17.05 5.76 -5.53
C LEU A 781 15.57 5.57 -5.18
N GLY A 782 14.69 6.46 -5.63
CA GLY A 782 13.28 6.50 -5.24
C GLY A 782 13.06 7.04 -3.83
N ILE A 783 13.93 7.94 -3.35
CA ILE A 783 13.87 8.51 -2.00
C ILE A 783 13.62 10.02 -2.14
N PRO A 784 12.41 10.53 -1.85
CA PRO A 784 12.12 11.97 -1.85
C PRO A 784 13.01 12.73 -0.86
N MET A 785 13.48 13.92 -1.26
CA MET A 785 14.31 14.80 -0.44
C MET A 785 13.61 16.14 -0.22
N ILE A 786 13.26 16.47 1.02
CA ILE A 786 12.65 17.74 1.40
C ILE A 786 13.72 18.61 2.06
N VAL A 787 13.86 19.85 1.58
CA VAL A 787 14.77 20.85 2.17
C VAL A 787 14.03 21.61 3.26
N ASP A 788 14.53 21.52 4.49
CA ASP A 788 14.12 22.40 5.59
C ASP A 788 14.75 23.79 5.40
N ARG A 789 13.93 24.85 5.39
CA ARG A 789 14.38 26.26 5.36
C ARG A 789 14.18 26.96 6.71
N SER A 790 13.85 26.25 7.80
CA SER A 790 13.55 26.86 9.09
C SER A 790 14.74 27.64 9.67
N GLU A 791 15.99 27.23 9.40
CA GLU A 791 17.17 28.01 9.77
C GLU A 791 17.22 29.40 9.10
N ASP A 792 16.68 29.53 7.87
CA ASP A 792 16.75 30.71 7.01
C ASP A 792 15.63 31.74 7.28
N GLU A 793 14.61 31.35 8.04
CA GLU A 793 13.53 32.25 8.47
C GLU A 793 14.07 33.34 9.42
N LYS A 794 13.49 34.55 9.37
CA LYS A 794 14.10 35.76 9.95
C LYS A 794 13.66 36.03 11.40
N ASP A 795 12.54 35.49 11.85
CA ASP A 795 12.02 35.60 13.21
C ASP A 795 11.64 34.24 13.81
N ASP A 796 11.66 34.15 15.14
CA ASP A 796 11.47 32.89 15.87
C ASP A 796 10.06 32.28 15.67
N LEU A 797 9.05 33.07 15.28
CA LEU A 797 7.71 32.56 14.99
C LEU A 797 7.60 32.00 13.57
N ALA A 798 8.27 32.59 12.58
CA ALA A 798 8.47 31.97 11.27
C ALA A 798 9.21 30.63 11.40
N LYS A 799 10.21 30.54 12.29
CA LYS A 799 10.90 29.28 12.62
C LYS A 799 9.97 28.26 13.26
N ALA A 800 9.19 28.65 14.25
CA ALA A 800 8.21 27.77 14.88
C ALA A 800 7.10 27.34 13.91
N GLU A 801 6.77 28.15 12.89
CA GLU A 801 5.72 27.84 11.92
C GLU A 801 6.08 26.69 10.97
N TRP A 802 7.38 26.41 10.76
CA TRP A 802 7.85 25.22 10.04
C TRP A 802 7.38 23.90 10.66
N ILE A 803 6.97 23.88 11.94
CA ILE A 803 6.36 22.70 12.58
C ILE A 803 5.13 22.18 11.83
N LYS A 804 4.42 23.05 11.08
CA LYS A 804 3.30 22.68 10.19
C LYS A 804 3.75 21.77 9.04
N VAL A 805 4.97 21.95 8.52
CA VAL A 805 5.57 21.12 7.47
C VAL A 805 5.79 19.68 7.98
N TYR A 806 6.35 19.53 9.18
CA TYR A 806 6.45 18.24 9.86
C TYR A 806 5.06 17.64 10.14
N GLY A 807 4.10 18.47 10.54
CA GLY A 807 2.70 18.09 10.74
C GLY A 807 2.08 17.38 9.53
N VAL A 808 2.23 17.94 8.32
CA VAL A 808 1.69 17.33 7.09
C VAL A 808 2.51 16.14 6.59
N ILE A 809 3.82 16.11 6.80
CA ILE A 809 4.69 14.99 6.38
C ILE A 809 4.43 13.72 7.20
N PHE A 810 4.29 13.87 8.52
CA PHE A 810 4.15 12.75 9.45
C PHE A 810 2.69 12.51 9.92
N GLY A 811 1.71 13.22 9.35
CA GLY A 811 0.28 13.00 9.62
C GLY A 811 -0.19 13.46 11.01
N CYS A 812 0.46 14.46 11.59
CA CYS A 812 0.24 14.94 12.98
C CYS A 812 -0.11 16.43 13.04
N GLU A 813 -0.86 16.93 12.06
CA GLU A 813 -1.23 18.35 11.90
C GLU A 813 -1.88 18.99 13.13
N ASP A 814 -2.77 18.29 13.85
CA ASP A 814 -3.40 18.80 15.08
C ASP A 814 -2.36 19.09 16.17
N GLN A 815 -1.35 18.23 16.30
CA GLN A 815 -0.26 18.38 17.27
C GLN A 815 0.69 19.52 16.86
N ALA A 816 1.04 19.61 15.57
CA ALA A 816 1.82 20.71 15.03
C ALA A 816 1.14 22.07 15.28
N ASN A 817 -0.16 22.17 15.00
CA ASN A 817 -0.95 23.37 15.25
C ASN A 817 -1.04 23.69 16.76
N ALA A 818 -1.21 22.69 17.64
CA ALA A 818 -1.22 22.91 19.09
C ALA A 818 0.12 23.44 19.62
N LEU A 819 1.24 22.91 19.13
CA LEU A 819 2.59 23.35 19.49
C LEU A 819 2.89 24.76 18.95
N TYR A 820 2.52 25.06 17.70
CA TYR A 820 2.66 26.40 17.12
C TYR A 820 1.88 27.47 17.91
N ASN A 821 0.61 27.21 18.21
CA ASN A 821 -0.23 28.14 18.99
C ASN A 821 0.35 28.42 20.40
N LYS A 822 1.00 27.43 21.00
CA LYS A 822 1.72 27.58 22.29
C LYS A 822 2.96 28.46 22.14
N ALA A 823 3.72 28.35 21.04
CA ALA A 823 4.86 29.22 20.76
C ALA A 823 4.42 30.68 20.55
N VAL A 824 3.34 30.91 19.79
CA VAL A 824 2.74 32.25 19.59
C VAL A 824 2.32 32.88 20.93
N GLN A 825 1.67 32.12 21.82
CA GLN A 825 1.32 32.60 23.17
C GLN A 825 2.56 33.00 23.99
N GLN A 826 3.61 32.17 23.98
CA GLN A 826 4.87 32.44 24.70
C GLN A 826 5.70 33.60 24.11
N ALA A 827 5.46 33.96 22.85
CA ALA A 827 6.02 35.17 22.24
C ALA A 827 5.21 36.42 22.62
N GLY A 828 3.88 36.33 22.67
CA GLY A 828 2.99 37.43 23.04
C GLY A 828 2.99 37.83 24.54
N GLU A 829 3.60 37.02 25.40
CA GLU A 829 3.78 37.31 26.84
C GLU A 829 5.10 38.05 27.18
N LYS A 830 5.90 38.44 26.18
CA LYS A 830 7.22 39.10 26.34
C LYS A 830 7.21 40.60 25.99
#